data_AF-V2WSB9-F1
#
_entry.id   AF-V2WSB9-F1
#
_cell.length_a   1.000
_cell.length_b   1.000
_cell.length_c   1.000
_cell.angle_alpha   90.00
_cell.angle_beta   90.00
_cell.angle_gamma   90.00
#
_symmetry.space_group_name_H-M   'P 1'
#
loop_
_entity.id
_entity.type
_entity.pdbx_description
1 polymer ?
#
loop_
_entity_poly.entity_id
_entity_poly.type
_entity_poly.pdbx_seq_one_letter_code
_entity_poly.pdbx_strand_id
1 'polypeptide(L)'
;MLELDDYSFQALPDLGTGQRYPPEAHESVSTSIDSTHPDTVKLLRASFAKIILLYIHTQDFLFADSQTLFRAKIQPEAKVSFREFANSLHEQVNVNGLVAARAALKEKFGLSEAQDPLPVVFSSDNSGDVAAEDPPPVLMRFRSNEWTLTLHYATKILSRSTAENLLQQVKSTFELVSADPELSLTSPLELPKDLLSAHEAPFSDRAHLALRWLTDNAKTRPDAIAHEIYTTNGLESEPELLTYGELNRRSNELARWLLRFRAEKGVEQDQFMVALCRSRDAWFYIANTAIWKAGGCYVSIDTDLPPERKQYIASDSGALLVLTNEDQASLFGDQAVVLDDPKVQEVINNEDGEEDVEEAELDRLAYLLYTSGTTGTPKGCLLNHRGVFWAIEAMCAFPRCVTEPDKDKRLALASPAFDVHISEIVQSWALGIRLVSGQRYELLADLRSVVREKGITHLGMVPSMIEATLGGSDEEKVGVKYLVSGGEKMSDQLLKKWANRPGLILANFYGPTEATIGCTSRRVSPQDRKENIGKPFESCYAYIVDPDKMKLVPRGTPGELVVAGPLVGIGYHKLPEVTRKVFLEWPEKGMRAYRTGDLVRMLPNDTLEIMGRIDTQIKLRGVRIEAEGVSNVLRGALPPNLQNEYDIHTLIGTHPSLPSGSELLLTFISPPNSTVTFKQRRNEVPPVLQSEDVRRIVTEMKRKGEAELAVYMRPGYIVPVGWMPLSLNGKVEGRVLKSVFGETNLGLLAEIQGTGGNAKDEEKIEREPTEQEKRVIDMISNVLCTESELHPGSNLFECGFDSLRFAALASALRKAFACSVTAAELMTKPIVERISASLSVGDSNTQARTGHDRLKTFDSRWRATVESVFSPADIEAVLPPFPVQEGVLFMSQEESESYVQHFMYRFTEGTSLVKMKGSWSRVQERVEILRTVFVSDEVLVQVILKPSATELPFHTHENFSFDTFNEWFLESEAPSISNRINEDLTTPLWAVNVYLTPDSKGYMVFSINHALYDGNAMPLIIREFRSVYLDRLTPDPVPLSDILALIPPSDDEKTKEFYLHHFSSLDLRRRVLRRPTSDSEPRWVQKVFDGVSLEDLQTRCRKDWKVTVQAFWSVAFAIAGKEMFGWGGHNEAVFGVSSSIGF
;
A
#
# COMPACT_ATOMS: atom_id res chain seq x y z
N MET A 1 -19.12 27.46 46.08
CA MET A 1 -20.18 28.38 45.63
C MET A 1 -20.11 28.40 44.12
N LEU A 2 -21.26 28.33 43.45
CA LEU A 2 -21.40 28.52 42.00
C LEU A 2 -22.17 29.82 41.79
N GLU A 3 -21.53 30.75 41.10
CA GLU A 3 -22.06 31.92 40.38
C GLU A 3 -21.07 31.97 39.19
N LEU A 4 -21.33 31.43 37.99
CA LEU A 4 -22.55 31.34 37.17
C LEU A 4 -23.07 32.72 36.72
N ASP A 5 -23.75 32.69 35.56
CA ASP A 5 -24.25 33.81 34.76
C ASP A 5 -23.14 34.64 34.06
N ASP A 6 -23.25 35.06 32.79
CA ASP A 6 -24.35 34.95 31.82
C ASP A 6 -23.94 34.24 30.52
N TYR A 7 -24.84 33.42 29.97
CA TYR A 7 -24.87 33.09 28.54
C TYR A 7 -25.59 34.22 27.78
N SER A 8 -25.15 34.55 26.57
CA SER A 8 -26.04 35.14 25.56
C SER A 8 -25.88 34.41 24.22
N PHE A 9 -27.00 34.25 23.52
CA PHE A 9 -27.17 33.24 22.48
C PHE A 9 -27.81 33.88 21.25
N GLN A 10 -27.27 33.66 20.05
CA GLN A 10 -28.04 33.56 18.81
C GLN A 10 -27.17 33.06 17.64
N ALA A 11 -27.83 32.49 16.62
CA ALA A 11 -27.21 31.70 15.56
C ALA A 11 -28.01 31.81 14.24
N LEU A 12 -27.49 31.19 13.17
CA LEU A 12 -28.08 31.04 11.82
C LEU A 12 -28.12 32.36 11.02
N PRO A 13 -28.24 32.34 9.66
CA PRO A 13 -28.39 31.24 8.69
C PRO A 13 -27.12 31.06 7.80
N ASP A 14 -27.00 30.21 6.75
CA ASP A 14 -27.64 28.97 6.25
C ASP A 14 -26.78 28.50 5.03
N LEU A 15 -27.15 27.40 4.37
CA LEU A 15 -26.43 26.69 3.31
C LEU A 15 -26.21 27.47 1.99
N GLY A 16 -25.14 27.09 1.25
CA GLY A 16 -25.32 26.89 -0.20
C GLY A 16 -24.65 27.80 -1.24
N THR A 17 -23.64 28.63 -0.93
CA THR A 17 -22.80 29.27 -1.98
C THR A 17 -21.31 29.33 -1.63
N GLY A 18 -20.42 28.96 -2.57
CA GLY A 18 -18.98 28.88 -2.32
C GLY A 18 -18.16 30.07 -2.86
N GLN A 19 -17.43 30.77 -1.98
CA GLN A 19 -16.30 31.65 -2.30
C GLN A 19 -15.21 31.57 -1.19
N ARG A 20 -14.09 32.30 -1.35
CA ARG A 20 -12.89 32.21 -0.48
C ARG A 20 -12.83 33.33 0.59
N TYR A 21 -12.22 33.00 1.75
CA TYR A 21 -11.57 33.90 2.74
C TYR A 21 -10.57 34.90 2.08
N PRO A 22 -10.07 36.00 2.72
CA PRO A 22 -9.74 36.19 4.17
C PRO A 22 -10.00 37.66 4.66
N PRO A 23 -9.25 38.33 5.58
CA PRO A 23 -8.30 37.91 6.65
C PRO A 23 -8.58 38.55 8.05
N GLU A 24 -7.63 38.37 8.99
CA GLU A 24 -7.34 39.22 10.18
C GLU A 24 -8.43 39.49 11.24
N ALA A 25 -8.44 38.65 12.28
CA ALA A 25 -8.42 39.11 13.68
C ALA A 25 -7.71 38.07 14.56
N HIS A 26 -6.73 38.49 15.37
CA HIS A 26 -6.14 37.66 16.41
C HIS A 26 -6.86 37.93 17.73
N GLU A 27 -7.18 36.87 18.48
CA GLU A 27 -6.88 36.88 19.92
C GLU A 27 -6.72 35.45 20.45
N SER A 28 -5.86 35.30 21.46
CA SER A 28 -5.52 34.01 22.06
C SER A 28 -5.43 34.17 23.56
N VAL A 29 -6.18 33.38 24.32
CA VAL A 29 -6.02 33.27 25.78
C VAL A 29 -5.71 31.83 26.14
N SER A 30 -4.53 31.64 26.71
CA SER A 30 -4.05 30.37 27.24
C SER A 30 -4.20 30.34 28.76
N THR A 31 -4.85 29.32 29.31
CA THR A 31 -4.77 28.98 30.73
C THR A 31 -4.90 27.48 30.94
N SER A 32 -4.18 26.94 31.92
CA SER A 32 -4.13 25.51 32.25
C SER A 32 -5.43 25.00 32.88
N ILE A 33 -5.84 23.78 32.54
CA ILE A 33 -7.00 23.12 33.16
C ILE A 33 -6.55 22.33 34.39
N ASP A 34 -7.17 22.61 35.54
CA ASP A 34 -6.94 21.86 36.77
C ASP A 34 -7.55 20.45 36.66
N SER A 35 -6.79 19.44 37.10
CA SER A 35 -7.14 18.01 37.12
C SER A 35 -8.39 17.63 37.95
N THR A 36 -9.03 18.58 38.63
CA THR A 36 -10.05 18.33 39.66
C THR A 36 -11.51 18.62 39.25
N HIS A 37 -11.79 19.15 38.05
CA HIS A 37 -13.18 19.41 37.61
C HIS A 37 -13.82 18.22 36.87
N PRO A 38 -15.14 17.93 37.06
CA PRO A 38 -15.80 16.77 36.43
C PRO A 38 -15.74 16.76 34.89
N ASP A 39 -15.78 17.92 34.25
CA ASP A 39 -15.84 18.03 32.79
C ASP A 39 -14.54 17.60 32.11
N THR A 40 -13.40 17.57 32.82
CA THR A 40 -12.17 16.95 32.33
C THR A 40 -12.36 15.45 32.08
N VAL A 41 -13.18 14.78 32.91
CA VAL A 41 -13.57 13.38 32.70
C VAL A 41 -14.57 13.26 31.54
N LYS A 42 -15.49 14.21 31.35
CA LYS A 42 -16.38 14.21 30.18
C LYS A 42 -15.61 14.48 28.88
N LEU A 43 -14.62 15.36 28.84
CA LEU A 43 -13.82 15.64 27.65
C LEU A 43 -12.89 14.46 27.30
N LEU A 44 -12.32 13.79 28.31
CA LEU A 44 -11.57 12.55 28.13
C LEU A 44 -12.47 11.40 27.69
N ARG A 45 -13.69 11.26 28.24
CA ARG A 45 -14.64 10.24 27.77
C ARG A 45 -15.21 10.56 26.40
N ALA A 46 -15.43 11.82 26.03
CA ALA A 46 -15.80 12.20 24.67
C ALA A 46 -14.66 11.89 23.67
N SER A 47 -13.40 12.12 24.07
CA SER A 47 -12.23 11.77 23.25
C SER A 47 -12.01 10.26 23.15
N PHE A 48 -12.19 9.52 24.26
CA PHE A 48 -12.10 8.06 24.30
C PHE A 48 -13.28 7.39 23.57
N ALA A 49 -14.49 7.94 23.69
CA ALA A 49 -15.65 7.58 22.89
C ALA A 49 -15.42 7.89 21.41
N LYS A 50 -14.75 8.99 21.05
CA LYS A 50 -14.39 9.30 19.66
C LYS A 50 -13.33 8.38 19.07
N ILE A 51 -12.38 7.93 19.89
CA ILE A 51 -11.43 6.86 19.56
C ILE A 51 -12.14 5.49 19.51
N ILE A 52 -13.27 5.32 20.20
CA ILE A 52 -14.16 4.16 20.08
C ILE A 52 -15.11 4.30 18.87
N LEU A 53 -15.48 5.52 18.42
CA LEU A 53 -16.35 5.80 17.27
C LEU A 53 -15.68 5.32 15.97
N LEU A 54 -14.51 5.88 15.63
CA LEU A 54 -13.75 5.45 14.44
C LEU A 54 -13.34 3.96 14.46
N TYR A 55 -13.30 3.35 15.65
CA TYR A 55 -13.03 1.93 15.91
C TYR A 55 -14.28 1.02 15.81
N ILE A 56 -15.48 1.50 16.12
CA ILE A 56 -16.75 0.75 16.01
C ILE A 56 -17.33 0.83 14.60
N HIS A 57 -17.18 1.98 13.93
CA HIS A 57 -17.42 2.25 12.49
C HIS A 57 -16.60 1.34 11.53
N THR A 58 -15.98 0.28 12.07
CA THR A 58 -15.11 -0.73 11.47
C THR A 58 -15.75 -2.13 11.42
N GLN A 59 -16.63 -2.45 12.37
CA GLN A 59 -17.11 -3.83 12.56
C GLN A 59 -18.58 -3.90 12.98
N ASP A 60 -19.43 -4.11 11.99
CA ASP A 60 -20.70 -4.80 12.20
C ASP A 60 -20.44 -6.27 12.56
N PHE A 61 -21.31 -6.79 13.43
CA PHE A 61 -21.29 -8.11 14.08
C PHE A 61 -20.29 -8.30 15.24
N LEU A 62 -20.77 -7.97 16.44
CA LEU A 62 -20.28 -8.61 17.67
C LEU A 62 -20.66 -10.10 17.69
N PHE A 63 -19.67 -10.97 17.85
CA PHE A 63 -19.88 -12.39 18.14
C PHE A 63 -20.33 -12.59 19.59
N ALA A 64 -21.57 -13.04 19.78
CA ALA A 64 -22.03 -13.73 20.97
C ALA A 64 -22.59 -15.10 20.55
N ASP A 65 -22.13 -16.16 21.21
CA ASP A 65 -22.30 -17.59 20.94
C ASP A 65 -23.51 -18.07 20.10
N SER A 66 -23.36 -19.01 19.16
CA SER A 66 -22.23 -19.93 18.87
C SER A 66 -22.38 -20.49 17.43
N GLN A 67 -21.38 -21.00 16.71
CA GLN A 67 -20.23 -21.84 17.11
C GLN A 67 -19.01 -21.71 16.15
N THR A 68 -17.80 -21.59 16.70
CA THR A 68 -16.44 -21.65 16.08
C THR A 68 -16.04 -20.75 14.90
N LEU A 69 -14.92 -20.04 15.10
CA LEU A 69 -14.06 -19.49 14.05
C LEU A 69 -13.12 -20.56 13.50
N PHE A 70 -13.34 -20.99 12.26
CA PHE A 70 -12.62 -22.12 11.66
C PHE A 70 -11.12 -21.87 11.46
N ARG A 71 -10.27 -22.79 11.96
CA ARG A 71 -8.83 -22.84 11.65
C ARG A 71 -8.43 -24.24 11.18
N ALA A 72 -8.64 -24.48 9.89
CA ALA A 72 -8.30 -25.75 9.27
C ALA A 72 -6.85 -25.77 8.77
N LYS A 73 -5.96 -26.45 9.52
CA LYS A 73 -4.53 -26.58 9.20
C LYS A 73 -4.29 -27.70 8.19
N ILE A 74 -4.12 -27.38 6.90
CA ILE A 74 -3.58 -28.36 5.93
C ILE A 74 -2.08 -28.51 6.20
N GLN A 75 -1.65 -29.62 6.82
CA GLN A 75 -0.23 -29.91 6.99
C GLN A 75 0.45 -30.01 5.61
N PRO A 76 1.58 -29.32 5.36
CA PRO A 76 2.16 -29.21 4.01
C PRO A 76 2.53 -30.54 3.34
N GLU A 77 2.81 -31.58 4.13
CA GLU A 77 3.32 -32.87 3.66
C GLU A 77 2.24 -33.98 3.63
N ALA A 78 1.06 -33.72 4.23
CA ALA A 78 -0.05 -34.67 4.22
C ALA A 78 -0.93 -34.48 2.98
N LYS A 79 -1.20 -35.55 2.23
CA LYS A 79 -2.21 -35.56 1.16
C LYS A 79 -3.63 -35.60 1.76
N VAL A 80 -4.04 -34.50 2.39
CA VAL A 80 -5.41 -34.36 2.91
C VAL A 80 -6.38 -34.27 1.73
N SER A 81 -7.39 -35.14 1.69
CA SER A 81 -8.47 -35.06 0.71
C SER A 81 -9.54 -34.04 1.14
N PHE A 82 -10.32 -33.51 0.19
CA PHE A 82 -11.41 -32.58 0.50
C PHE A 82 -12.34 -33.10 1.62
N ARG A 83 -12.65 -34.40 1.56
CA ARG A 83 -13.52 -35.09 2.53
C ARG A 83 -12.94 -35.14 3.93
N GLU A 84 -11.65 -35.45 4.08
CA GLU A 84 -10.97 -35.47 5.38
C GLU A 84 -10.96 -34.07 6.03
N PHE A 85 -10.68 -33.05 5.22
CA PHE A 85 -10.63 -31.65 5.66
C PHE A 85 -11.99 -31.15 6.12
N ALA A 86 -13.05 -31.43 5.35
CA ALA A 86 -14.42 -31.05 5.69
C ALA A 86 -14.97 -31.80 6.93
N ASN A 87 -14.53 -33.04 7.18
CA ASN A 87 -14.84 -33.76 8.41
C ASN A 87 -14.12 -33.16 9.63
N SER A 88 -12.84 -32.82 9.52
CA SER A 88 -12.10 -32.15 10.63
C SER A 88 -12.71 -30.79 11.00
N LEU A 89 -13.20 -30.04 10.02
CA LEU A 89 -13.95 -28.80 10.24
C LEU A 89 -15.26 -29.02 11.02
N HIS A 90 -15.96 -30.14 10.80
CA HIS A 90 -17.19 -30.46 11.52
C HIS A 90 -16.93 -30.74 13.02
N GLU A 91 -15.77 -31.29 13.38
CA GLU A 91 -15.39 -31.58 14.78
C GLU A 91 -15.00 -30.32 15.57
N GLN A 92 -14.44 -29.29 14.90
CA GLN A 92 -13.96 -28.06 15.56
C GLN A 92 -15.10 -27.17 16.12
N VAL A 93 -16.37 -27.49 15.87
CA VAL A 93 -17.47 -26.51 15.96
C VAL A 93 -17.81 -26.11 17.41
N ASN A 94 -17.46 -26.88 18.46
CA ASN A 94 -17.88 -26.56 19.84
C ASN A 94 -17.00 -25.55 20.62
N VAL A 95 -17.67 -24.68 21.42
CA VAL A 95 -17.20 -23.82 22.54
C VAL A 95 -16.92 -22.31 22.23
N ASN A 96 -16.90 -21.49 23.30
CA ASN A 96 -17.49 -20.14 23.42
C ASN A 96 -16.53 -18.92 23.49
N GLY A 97 -17.13 -17.71 23.36
CA GLY A 97 -16.73 -16.44 24.01
C GLY A 97 -15.64 -15.57 23.35
N LEU A 98 -15.85 -14.26 23.15
CA LEU A 98 -14.94 -13.44 22.30
C LEU A 98 -14.51 -12.03 22.77
N VAL A 99 -15.15 -11.44 23.78
CA VAL A 99 -15.01 -9.99 24.07
C VAL A 99 -13.57 -9.56 24.47
N ALA A 100 -12.91 -10.30 25.37
CA ALA A 100 -11.64 -9.87 25.97
C ALA A 100 -10.40 -9.98 25.05
N ALA A 101 -10.52 -10.67 23.90
CA ALA A 101 -9.39 -10.87 22.99
C ALA A 101 -9.09 -9.63 22.13
N ARG A 102 -10.11 -8.85 21.74
CA ARG A 102 -10.00 -7.76 20.76
C ARG A 102 -9.08 -6.61 21.22
N ALA A 103 -9.13 -6.25 22.51
CA ALA A 103 -8.25 -5.24 23.09
C ALA A 103 -6.79 -5.71 23.14
N ALA A 104 -6.53 -6.87 23.73
CA ALA A 104 -5.19 -7.45 23.86
C ALA A 104 -4.53 -7.74 22.50
N LEU A 105 -5.30 -8.07 21.45
CA LEU A 105 -4.79 -8.23 20.09
C LEU A 105 -4.38 -6.88 19.46
N LYS A 106 -5.16 -5.81 19.59
CA LYS A 106 -4.79 -4.50 19.03
C LYS A 106 -3.61 -3.86 19.78
N GLU A 107 -3.53 -4.01 21.10
CA GLU A 107 -2.38 -3.56 21.90
C GLU A 107 -1.10 -4.34 21.55
N LYS A 108 -1.17 -5.69 21.55
CA LYS A 108 0.00 -6.56 21.30
C LYS A 108 0.51 -6.54 19.87
N PHE A 109 -0.32 -6.14 18.90
CA PHE A 109 0.08 -6.06 17.50
C PHE A 109 0.20 -4.64 16.93
N GLY A 110 -0.38 -3.60 17.54
CA GLY A 110 -0.30 -2.23 17.03
C GLY A 110 -0.99 -2.08 15.66
N LEU A 111 -2.30 -2.36 15.62
CA LEU A 111 -3.13 -2.27 14.43
C LEU A 111 -3.95 -0.98 14.45
N SER A 112 -3.88 -0.18 13.38
CA SER A 112 -4.71 1.01 13.22
C SER A 112 -6.08 0.68 12.61
N GLU A 113 -7.01 1.64 12.67
CA GLU A 113 -8.40 1.52 12.21
C GLU A 113 -8.55 1.16 10.71
N ALA A 114 -7.49 1.37 9.92
CA ALA A 114 -7.42 1.00 8.51
C ALA A 114 -7.01 -0.46 8.23
N GLN A 115 -6.86 -1.30 9.26
CA GLN A 115 -6.23 -2.64 9.17
C GLN A 115 -7.08 -3.80 9.72
N ASP A 116 -8.41 -3.70 9.65
CA ASP A 116 -9.35 -4.74 10.12
C ASP A 116 -9.77 -5.69 8.96
N PRO A 117 -9.64 -7.02 9.10
CA PRO A 117 -10.01 -7.98 8.05
C PRO A 117 -11.53 -8.23 7.99
N LEU A 118 -12.04 -8.43 6.78
CA LEU A 118 -13.49 -8.50 6.51
C LEU A 118 -14.11 -9.85 6.90
N PRO A 119 -15.26 -9.87 7.60
CA PRO A 119 -16.11 -11.04 7.67
C PRO A 119 -16.88 -11.20 6.35
N VAL A 120 -16.57 -12.25 5.59
CA VAL A 120 -17.55 -12.86 4.67
C VAL A 120 -18.62 -13.54 5.54
N VAL A 121 -19.87 -13.61 5.08
CA VAL A 121 -20.96 -14.33 5.76
C VAL A 121 -21.74 -15.19 4.77
N PHE A 122 -22.26 -16.33 5.23
CA PHE A 122 -23.10 -17.26 4.47
C PHE A 122 -24.52 -17.26 5.04
N SER A 123 -25.54 -17.19 4.18
CA SER A 123 -26.95 -17.34 4.59
C SER A 123 -27.71 -18.26 3.64
N SER A 124 -28.50 -19.18 4.21
CA SER A 124 -29.37 -20.11 3.47
C SER A 124 -30.84 -19.77 3.71
N ASP A 125 -31.44 -19.06 2.76
CA ASP A 125 -32.87 -18.72 2.79
C ASP A 125 -33.70 -19.78 2.05
N ASN A 126 -34.60 -20.43 2.78
CA ASN A 126 -35.76 -21.12 2.19
C ASN A 126 -37.01 -20.19 2.15
N SER A 127 -36.89 -19.00 2.74
CA SER A 127 -37.87 -17.91 2.69
C SER A 127 -37.69 -17.09 1.41
N GLY A 128 -38.79 -16.85 0.68
CA GLY A 128 -38.77 -15.94 -0.47
C GLY A 128 -38.55 -14.50 -0.04
N ASP A 129 -37.67 -13.80 -0.78
CA ASP A 129 -37.40 -12.36 -0.75
C ASP A 129 -37.38 -11.64 0.61
N VAL A 130 -36.17 -11.50 1.15
CA VAL A 130 -35.81 -10.45 2.10
C VAL A 130 -34.73 -9.56 1.46
N ALA A 131 -35.09 -8.33 1.10
CA ALA A 131 -34.11 -7.26 0.94
C ALA A 131 -33.58 -6.92 2.34
N ALA A 132 -32.25 -6.93 2.50
CA ALA A 132 -31.57 -6.46 3.70
C ALA A 132 -30.55 -5.44 3.19
N GLU A 133 -30.70 -4.18 3.60
CA GLU A 133 -30.11 -3.05 2.88
C GLU A 133 -28.62 -2.87 3.16
N ASP A 134 -28.15 -3.27 4.37
CA ASP A 134 -26.73 -3.53 4.61
C ASP A 134 -26.44 -5.03 4.84
N PRO A 135 -26.07 -5.77 3.79
CA PRO A 135 -25.44 -7.07 3.92
C PRO A 135 -23.94 -6.89 4.26
N PRO A 136 -23.31 -7.82 5.02
CA PRO A 136 -21.89 -7.75 5.34
C PRO A 136 -21.01 -7.63 4.07
N PRO A 137 -19.79 -7.07 4.19
CA PRO A 137 -18.98 -6.59 3.06
C PRO A 137 -18.66 -7.64 1.99
N VAL A 138 -18.82 -8.93 2.33
CA VAL A 138 -19.18 -9.99 1.37
C VAL A 138 -20.28 -10.89 1.96
N LEU A 139 -21.47 -10.94 1.35
CA LEU A 139 -22.53 -11.89 1.72
C LEU A 139 -22.79 -12.88 0.60
N MET A 140 -22.78 -14.18 0.92
CA MET A 140 -23.21 -15.27 0.04
C MET A 140 -24.60 -15.80 0.42
N ARG A 141 -25.55 -15.74 -0.53
CA ARG A 141 -26.92 -16.28 -0.36
C ARG A 141 -27.23 -17.40 -1.36
N PHE A 142 -27.95 -18.40 -0.90
CA PHE A 142 -28.50 -19.52 -1.69
C PHE A 142 -30.03 -19.40 -1.81
N ARG A 143 -30.59 -19.79 -2.96
CA ARG A 143 -32.05 -19.94 -3.19
C ARG A 143 -32.36 -21.33 -3.76
N SER A 144 -33.60 -21.80 -3.60
CA SER A 144 -33.96 -23.22 -3.79
C SER A 144 -34.60 -23.59 -5.14
N ASN A 145 -35.31 -22.65 -5.81
CA ASN A 145 -36.01 -22.94 -7.07
C ASN A 145 -35.06 -23.03 -8.28
N GLU A 146 -34.03 -22.18 -8.31
CA GLU A 146 -32.89 -22.26 -9.24
C GLU A 146 -31.61 -21.98 -8.45
N TRP A 147 -30.51 -22.61 -8.84
CA TRP A 147 -29.30 -22.71 -8.03
C TRP A 147 -28.40 -21.46 -8.12
N THR A 148 -28.90 -20.34 -7.62
CA THR A 148 -28.23 -19.04 -7.70
C THR A 148 -27.43 -18.73 -6.43
N LEU A 149 -26.13 -18.52 -6.60
CA LEU A 149 -25.25 -17.92 -5.62
C LEU A 149 -25.23 -16.40 -5.83
N THR A 150 -25.71 -15.64 -4.85
CA THR A 150 -25.64 -14.17 -4.85
C THR A 150 -24.43 -13.74 -4.02
N LEU A 151 -23.60 -12.86 -4.59
CA LEU A 151 -22.48 -12.20 -3.92
C LEU A 151 -22.80 -10.71 -3.77
N HIS A 152 -23.19 -10.29 -2.57
CA HIS A 152 -23.25 -8.86 -2.22
C HIS A 152 -21.83 -8.39 -1.86
N TYR A 153 -21.47 -7.15 -2.22
CA TYR A 153 -20.16 -6.58 -1.92
C TYR A 153 -20.21 -5.04 -1.92
N ALA A 154 -19.37 -4.41 -1.07
CA ALA A 154 -19.17 -2.97 -1.11
C ALA A 154 -18.23 -2.58 -2.27
N THR A 155 -18.65 -1.62 -3.08
CA THR A 155 -17.91 -1.14 -4.28
C THR A 155 -16.53 -0.54 -3.98
N LYS A 156 -16.31 -0.07 -2.74
CA LYS A 156 -15.01 0.41 -2.24
C LYS A 156 -14.02 -0.70 -1.88
N ILE A 157 -14.48 -1.95 -1.76
CA ILE A 157 -13.66 -3.13 -1.40
C ILE A 157 -13.31 -3.93 -2.66
N LEU A 158 -14.32 -4.29 -3.44
CA LEU A 158 -14.18 -5.02 -4.69
C LEU A 158 -14.72 -4.18 -5.85
N SER A 159 -13.97 -4.06 -6.94
CA SER A 159 -14.59 -3.67 -8.21
C SER A 159 -15.60 -4.75 -8.61
N ARG A 160 -16.65 -4.36 -9.36
CA ARG A 160 -17.62 -5.32 -9.91
C ARG A 160 -16.93 -6.50 -10.62
N SER A 161 -15.92 -6.20 -11.45
CA SER A 161 -15.11 -7.20 -12.15
C SER A 161 -14.30 -8.13 -11.22
N THR A 162 -13.93 -7.68 -10.01
CA THR A 162 -13.25 -8.53 -9.01
C THR A 162 -14.25 -9.41 -8.26
N ALA A 163 -15.44 -8.89 -7.97
CA ALA A 163 -16.55 -9.68 -7.42
C ALA A 163 -17.02 -10.76 -8.41
N GLU A 164 -17.17 -10.42 -9.70
CA GLU A 164 -17.52 -11.36 -10.77
C GLU A 164 -16.44 -12.43 -10.98
N ASN A 165 -15.16 -12.05 -10.92
CA ASN A 165 -14.05 -13.01 -11.05
C ASN A 165 -13.95 -13.94 -9.82
N LEU A 166 -14.11 -13.43 -8.60
CA LEU A 166 -14.20 -14.24 -7.37
C LEU A 166 -15.36 -15.24 -7.44
N LEU A 167 -16.54 -14.79 -7.83
CA LEU A 167 -17.73 -15.63 -7.94
C LEU A 167 -17.55 -16.74 -8.99
N GLN A 168 -16.85 -16.44 -10.09
CA GLN A 168 -16.51 -17.42 -11.11
C GLN A 168 -15.43 -18.42 -10.64
N GLN A 169 -14.43 -17.99 -9.87
CA GLN A 169 -13.44 -18.90 -9.25
C GLN A 169 -14.09 -19.82 -8.21
N VAL A 170 -15.03 -19.32 -7.39
CA VAL A 170 -15.81 -20.13 -6.45
C VAL A 170 -16.69 -21.15 -7.20
N LYS A 171 -17.33 -20.76 -8.31
CA LYS A 171 -18.10 -21.69 -9.15
C LYS A 171 -17.23 -22.82 -9.71
N SER A 172 -16.09 -22.49 -10.33
CA SER A 172 -15.18 -23.50 -10.87
C SER A 172 -14.55 -24.40 -9.78
N THR A 173 -14.29 -23.85 -8.58
CA THR A 173 -13.84 -24.62 -7.41
C THR A 173 -14.90 -25.62 -6.94
N PHE A 174 -16.16 -25.17 -6.83
CA PHE A 174 -17.31 -26.02 -6.50
C PHE A 174 -17.49 -27.15 -7.52
N GLU A 175 -17.37 -26.85 -8.82
CA GLU A 175 -17.57 -27.82 -9.91
C GLU A 175 -16.51 -28.92 -9.88
N LEU A 176 -15.23 -28.57 -9.69
CA LEU A 176 -14.12 -29.52 -9.55
C LEU A 176 -14.30 -30.43 -8.33
N VAL A 177 -14.56 -29.84 -7.15
CA VAL A 177 -14.75 -30.57 -5.88
C VAL A 177 -16.01 -31.45 -5.88
N SER A 178 -17.07 -31.02 -6.55
CA SER A 178 -18.31 -31.81 -6.68
C SER A 178 -18.18 -32.99 -7.65
N ALA A 179 -17.17 -32.98 -8.51
CA ALA A 179 -16.83 -34.07 -9.42
C ALA A 179 -15.86 -35.09 -8.78
N ASP A 180 -14.84 -34.63 -8.03
CA ASP A 180 -13.91 -35.49 -7.30
C ASP A 180 -13.76 -35.04 -5.82
N PRO A 181 -14.42 -35.73 -4.86
CA PRO A 181 -14.34 -35.42 -3.43
C PRO A 181 -13.08 -35.97 -2.74
N GLU A 182 -12.26 -36.77 -3.43
CA GLU A 182 -10.96 -37.24 -2.92
C GLU A 182 -9.79 -36.43 -3.53
N LEU A 183 -10.10 -35.39 -4.30
CA LEU A 183 -9.14 -34.43 -4.85
C LEU A 183 -8.29 -33.79 -3.75
N SER A 184 -6.98 -33.71 -3.99
CA SER A 184 -6.00 -33.33 -2.97
C SER A 184 -5.81 -31.81 -2.86
N LEU A 185 -6.17 -31.24 -1.72
CA LEU A 185 -6.18 -29.78 -1.47
C LEU A 185 -4.79 -29.13 -1.35
N THR A 186 -3.71 -29.90 -1.53
CA THR A 186 -2.32 -29.44 -1.51
C THR A 186 -1.80 -29.01 -2.88
N SER A 187 -2.48 -29.37 -3.97
CA SER A 187 -2.16 -28.93 -5.33
C SER A 187 -3.04 -27.75 -5.74
N PRO A 188 -2.55 -26.80 -6.58
CA PRO A 188 -3.41 -25.80 -7.19
C PRO A 188 -4.49 -26.49 -8.04
N LEU A 189 -5.74 -26.02 -7.91
CA LEU A 189 -6.84 -26.47 -8.77
C LEU A 189 -6.59 -26.03 -10.22
N GLU A 190 -6.92 -26.89 -11.18
CA GLU A 190 -6.85 -26.58 -12.61
C GLU A 190 -8.06 -25.73 -13.02
N LEU A 191 -8.02 -24.45 -12.64
CA LEU A 191 -9.01 -23.46 -13.04
C LEU A 191 -8.89 -23.14 -14.55
N PRO A 192 -9.99 -22.74 -15.21
CA PRO A 192 -9.98 -22.20 -16.57
C PRO A 192 -8.91 -21.12 -16.79
N LYS A 193 -8.27 -21.10 -17.97
CA LYS A 193 -7.12 -20.21 -18.26
C LYS A 193 -7.44 -18.72 -18.12
N ASP A 194 -8.69 -18.30 -18.35
CA ASP A 194 -9.18 -16.93 -18.15
C ASP A 194 -9.23 -16.51 -16.67
N LEU A 195 -9.29 -17.48 -15.74
CA LEU A 195 -9.22 -17.24 -14.29
C LEU A 195 -7.79 -17.28 -13.74
N LEU A 196 -6.80 -17.72 -14.54
CA LEU A 196 -5.39 -17.73 -14.16
C LEU A 196 -4.71 -16.39 -14.46
N SER A 197 -3.69 -16.06 -13.67
CA SER A 197 -2.93 -14.81 -13.77
C SER A 197 -1.90 -14.85 -14.92
N ALA A 198 -2.37 -15.11 -16.13
CA ALA A 198 -1.59 -15.04 -17.36
C ALA A 198 -2.15 -13.94 -18.26
N HIS A 199 -1.26 -13.11 -18.82
CA HIS A 199 -1.56 -12.12 -19.84
C HIS A 199 -0.79 -12.46 -21.11
N GLU A 200 -1.53 -12.83 -22.16
CA GLU A 200 -0.99 -13.41 -23.39
C GLU A 200 -1.37 -12.62 -24.66
N ALA A 201 -1.09 -11.30 -24.67
CA ALA A 201 -1.40 -10.45 -25.82
C ALA A 201 -0.62 -10.87 -27.09
N PRO A 202 -1.28 -11.16 -28.22
CA PRO A 202 -0.59 -11.43 -29.48
C PRO A 202 -0.07 -10.12 -30.09
N PHE A 203 1.25 -10.04 -30.31
CA PHE A 203 1.89 -8.92 -31.02
C PHE A 203 2.27 -9.32 -32.46
N SER A 204 2.30 -8.33 -33.36
CA SER A 204 2.69 -8.51 -34.77
C SER A 204 4.20 -8.61 -34.95
N ASP A 205 4.71 -9.41 -35.88
CA ASP A 205 6.16 -9.46 -36.20
C ASP A 205 6.61 -8.27 -37.07
N ARG A 206 6.43 -7.04 -36.55
CA ARG A 206 6.81 -5.76 -37.17
C ARG A 206 8.16 -5.21 -36.68
N ALA A 207 8.90 -6.04 -35.94
CA ALA A 207 10.14 -5.63 -35.26
C ALA A 207 11.23 -5.24 -36.27
N HIS A 208 11.92 -4.15 -35.97
CA HIS A 208 13.05 -3.66 -36.76
C HIS A 208 14.08 -2.97 -35.86
N LEU A 209 15.29 -2.75 -36.37
CA LEU A 209 16.34 -2.07 -35.60
C LEU A 209 15.88 -0.66 -35.20
N ALA A 210 16.08 -0.32 -33.93
CA ALA A 210 15.84 1.02 -33.41
C ALA A 210 16.59 2.14 -34.18
N LEU A 211 17.71 1.79 -34.84
CA LEU A 211 18.43 2.67 -35.76
C LEU A 211 17.58 3.18 -36.92
N ARG A 212 16.56 2.44 -37.37
CA ARG A 212 15.72 2.88 -38.50
C ARG A 212 14.97 4.17 -38.19
N TRP A 213 14.54 4.38 -36.95
CA TRP A 213 13.94 5.65 -36.53
C TRP A 213 14.91 6.84 -36.68
N LEU A 214 16.22 6.62 -36.53
CA LEU A 214 17.22 7.63 -36.84
C LEU A 214 17.39 7.80 -38.36
N THR A 215 17.62 6.71 -39.11
CA THR A 215 17.87 6.78 -40.56
C THR A 215 16.68 7.33 -41.33
N ASP A 216 15.45 7.03 -40.91
CA ASP A 216 14.23 7.46 -41.59
C ASP A 216 13.99 8.96 -41.36
N ASN A 217 14.27 9.48 -40.16
CA ASN A 217 14.31 10.93 -39.94
C ASN A 217 15.47 11.58 -40.70
N ALA A 218 16.65 10.95 -40.78
CA ALA A 218 17.77 11.48 -41.57
C ALA A 218 17.44 11.56 -43.07
N LYS A 219 16.73 10.56 -43.62
CA LYS A 219 16.32 10.49 -45.03
C LYS A 219 15.13 11.41 -45.37
N THR A 220 14.23 11.68 -44.42
CA THR A 220 12.99 12.46 -44.66
C THR A 220 13.03 13.89 -44.13
N ARG A 221 13.83 14.16 -43.10
CA ARG A 221 13.98 15.44 -42.38
C ARG A 221 15.46 15.69 -42.01
N PRO A 222 16.41 15.65 -42.96
CA PRO A 222 17.85 15.72 -42.68
C PRO A 222 18.26 16.93 -41.84
N ASP A 223 17.64 18.10 -42.08
CA ASP A 223 17.93 19.37 -41.39
C ASP A 223 17.25 19.51 -40.02
N ALA A 224 16.35 18.59 -39.64
CA ALA A 224 15.69 18.66 -38.33
C ALA A 224 16.70 18.36 -37.21
N ILE A 225 16.66 19.13 -36.12
CA ILE A 225 17.57 18.95 -34.99
C ILE A 225 17.21 17.67 -34.21
N ALA A 226 18.12 16.71 -34.20
CA ALA A 226 18.03 15.50 -33.39
C ALA A 226 18.46 15.76 -31.95
N HIS A 227 19.58 16.47 -31.75
CA HIS A 227 20.15 16.75 -30.42
C HIS A 227 20.54 18.22 -30.27
N GLU A 228 20.27 18.78 -29.09
CA GLU A 228 20.61 20.13 -28.64
C GLU A 228 21.40 20.02 -27.35
N ILE A 229 22.69 20.36 -27.40
CA ILE A 229 23.70 19.87 -26.46
C ILE A 229 24.43 21.05 -25.82
N TYR A 230 24.20 21.26 -24.52
CA TYR A 230 24.84 22.29 -23.71
C TYR A 230 26.11 21.72 -23.03
N THR A 231 27.30 22.15 -23.48
CA THR A 231 28.58 21.56 -23.07
C THR A 231 29.45 22.50 -22.22
N THR A 232 30.71 22.77 -22.60
CA THR A 232 31.81 23.20 -21.71
C THR A 232 31.71 24.63 -21.15
N ASN A 233 30.75 25.43 -21.62
CA ASN A 233 30.47 26.78 -21.09
C ASN A 233 29.16 26.84 -20.28
N GLY A 234 28.56 25.68 -19.99
CA GLY A 234 27.35 25.54 -19.18
C GLY A 234 26.05 25.95 -19.90
N LEU A 235 24.93 25.85 -19.18
CA LEU A 235 23.57 26.04 -19.72
C LEU A 235 23.28 27.45 -20.30
N GLU A 236 24.08 28.47 -19.99
CA GLU A 236 23.95 29.83 -20.53
C GLU A 236 24.59 30.01 -21.92
N SER A 237 25.36 29.02 -22.39
CA SER A 237 26.00 29.06 -23.71
C SER A 237 25.08 28.61 -24.85
N GLU A 238 25.40 29.00 -26.08
CA GLU A 238 24.71 28.46 -27.27
C GLU A 238 25.00 26.96 -27.41
N PRO A 239 23.97 26.11 -27.63
CA PRO A 239 24.14 24.66 -27.71
C PRO A 239 24.80 24.22 -29.02
N GLU A 240 25.55 23.12 -28.98
CA GLU A 240 25.86 22.36 -30.19
C GLU A 240 24.56 21.71 -30.69
N LEU A 241 24.25 21.88 -31.99
CA LEU A 241 23.06 21.34 -32.62
C LEU A 241 23.45 20.27 -33.63
N LEU A 242 23.08 19.00 -33.36
CA LEU A 242 23.19 17.92 -34.34
C LEU A 242 21.86 17.73 -35.05
N THR A 243 21.86 17.77 -36.38
CA THR A 243 20.69 17.39 -37.17
C THR A 243 20.57 15.86 -37.27
N TYR A 244 19.39 15.37 -37.68
CA TYR A 244 19.19 13.95 -37.96
C TYR A 244 20.11 13.46 -39.09
N GLY A 245 20.32 14.27 -40.13
CA GLY A 245 21.30 13.99 -41.18
C GLY A 245 22.73 13.92 -40.64
N GLU A 246 23.16 14.93 -39.89
CA GLU A 246 24.56 15.03 -39.43
C GLU A 246 24.92 13.97 -38.38
N LEU A 247 24.00 13.61 -37.48
CA LEU A 247 24.20 12.48 -36.58
C LEU A 247 24.31 11.16 -37.35
N ASN A 248 23.46 10.94 -38.36
CA ASN A 248 23.54 9.73 -39.18
C ASN A 248 24.88 9.66 -39.95
N ARG A 249 25.29 10.78 -40.55
CA ARG A 249 26.55 10.93 -41.31
C ARG A 249 27.78 10.68 -40.43
N ARG A 250 27.93 11.39 -39.30
CA ARG A 250 29.06 11.22 -38.37
C ARG A 250 29.08 9.85 -37.67
N SER A 251 27.94 9.19 -37.52
CA SER A 251 27.89 7.82 -36.99
C SER A 251 28.14 6.74 -38.04
N ASN A 252 27.89 6.99 -39.33
CA ASN A 252 28.39 6.14 -40.43
C ASN A 252 29.93 6.18 -40.50
N GLU A 253 30.53 7.37 -40.46
CA GLU A 253 32.01 7.56 -40.44
C GLU A 253 32.66 6.71 -39.33
N LEU A 254 32.25 6.92 -38.07
CA LEU A 254 32.78 6.18 -36.94
C LEU A 254 32.42 4.68 -36.98
N ALA A 255 31.28 4.28 -37.56
CA ALA A 255 30.94 2.87 -37.73
C ALA A 255 31.88 2.16 -38.72
N ARG A 256 32.25 2.79 -39.85
CA ARG A 256 33.22 2.21 -40.80
C ARG A 256 34.61 2.06 -40.18
N TRP A 257 35.03 3.03 -39.36
CA TRP A 257 36.25 2.91 -38.56
C TRP A 257 36.20 1.73 -37.57
N LEU A 258 35.11 1.60 -36.81
CA LEU A 258 34.89 0.48 -35.89
C LEU A 258 34.88 -0.89 -36.60
N LEU A 259 34.30 -0.98 -37.80
CA LEU A 259 34.27 -2.20 -38.60
C LEU A 259 35.66 -2.61 -39.12
N ARG A 260 36.49 -1.67 -39.56
CA ARG A 260 37.90 -1.99 -39.88
C ARG A 260 38.66 -2.46 -38.67
N PHE A 261 38.55 -1.78 -37.54
CA PHE A 261 39.19 -2.22 -36.30
C PHE A 261 38.75 -3.65 -35.92
N ARG A 262 37.44 -3.95 -35.98
CA ARG A 262 36.90 -5.31 -35.75
C ARG A 262 37.53 -6.33 -36.69
N ALA A 263 37.64 -6.03 -37.98
CA ALA A 263 38.24 -6.91 -38.99
C ALA A 263 39.75 -7.11 -38.78
N GLU A 264 40.50 -6.04 -38.49
CA GLU A 264 41.94 -6.07 -38.20
C GLU A 264 42.28 -6.87 -36.93
N LYS A 265 41.38 -6.88 -35.93
CA LYS A 265 41.50 -7.71 -34.73
C LYS A 265 40.98 -9.14 -34.91
N GLY A 266 40.30 -9.45 -36.03
CA GLY A 266 39.71 -10.77 -36.28
C GLY A 266 38.56 -11.11 -35.33
N VAL A 267 37.73 -10.13 -34.97
CA VAL A 267 36.72 -10.25 -33.91
C VAL A 267 35.34 -10.55 -34.49
N GLU A 268 34.72 -11.63 -34.01
CA GLU A 268 33.36 -11.99 -34.38
C GLU A 268 32.33 -11.00 -33.81
N GLN A 269 31.22 -10.82 -34.51
CA GLN A 269 30.23 -9.79 -34.17
C GLN A 269 29.65 -9.96 -32.76
N ASP A 270 29.33 -11.20 -32.38
CA ASP A 270 28.84 -11.54 -31.03
C ASP A 270 29.82 -11.20 -29.90
N GLN A 271 31.10 -10.95 -30.24
CA GLN A 271 32.18 -10.64 -29.32
C GLN A 271 32.63 -9.17 -29.42
N PHE A 272 32.04 -8.37 -30.32
CA PHE A 272 32.45 -6.99 -30.55
C PHE A 272 31.86 -6.03 -29.51
N MET A 273 32.41 -6.11 -28.29
CA MET A 273 32.13 -5.21 -27.16
C MET A 273 32.91 -3.90 -27.32
N VAL A 274 32.20 -2.76 -27.29
CA VAL A 274 32.82 -1.42 -27.32
C VAL A 274 32.26 -0.59 -26.17
N ALA A 275 33.15 -0.06 -25.33
CA ALA A 275 32.77 0.75 -24.19
C ALA A 275 32.76 2.25 -24.54
N LEU A 276 31.88 3.01 -23.89
CA LEU A 276 31.83 4.46 -23.94
C LEU A 276 31.91 5.01 -22.52
N CYS A 277 33.00 5.71 -22.19
CA CYS A 277 33.20 6.41 -20.92
C CYS A 277 33.36 7.92 -21.20
N ARG A 278 32.24 8.64 -21.34
CA ARG A 278 32.22 10.04 -21.77
C ARG A 278 30.99 10.78 -21.25
N SER A 279 31.11 12.08 -20.99
CA SER A 279 29.97 12.97 -20.69
C SER A 279 29.05 13.14 -21.92
N ARG A 280 27.83 13.65 -21.72
CA ARG A 280 26.82 13.81 -22.78
C ARG A 280 27.11 14.99 -23.72
N ASP A 281 27.99 14.77 -24.68
CA ASP A 281 28.29 15.66 -25.80
C ASP A 281 27.92 15.03 -27.17
N ALA A 282 28.24 15.70 -28.28
CA ALA A 282 28.00 15.17 -29.62
C ALA A 282 28.67 13.80 -29.85
N TRP A 283 29.93 13.64 -29.44
CA TRP A 283 30.67 12.40 -29.60
C TRP A 283 30.07 11.25 -28.79
N PHE A 284 29.44 11.50 -27.64
CA PHE A 284 28.67 10.48 -26.91
C PHE A 284 27.52 9.90 -27.75
N TYR A 285 26.71 10.74 -28.39
CA TYR A 285 25.58 10.29 -29.20
C TYR A 285 26.02 9.66 -30.52
N ILE A 286 27.06 10.21 -31.15
CA ILE A 286 27.67 9.64 -32.37
C ILE A 286 28.26 8.26 -32.07
N ALA A 287 29.02 8.11 -30.98
CA ALA A 287 29.62 6.83 -30.58
C ALA A 287 28.58 5.76 -30.24
N ASN A 288 27.56 6.09 -29.44
CA ASN A 288 26.47 5.16 -29.14
C ASN A 288 25.77 4.66 -30.42
N THR A 289 25.50 5.56 -31.37
CA THR A 289 24.89 5.24 -32.67
C THR A 289 25.84 4.40 -33.55
N ALA A 290 27.12 4.77 -33.62
CA ALA A 290 28.13 4.13 -34.46
C ALA A 290 28.43 2.68 -34.02
N ILE A 291 28.48 2.42 -32.71
CA ILE A 291 28.66 1.06 -32.16
C ILE A 291 27.52 0.14 -32.64
N TRP A 292 26.27 0.62 -32.56
CA TRP A 292 25.12 -0.12 -33.09
C TRP A 292 25.15 -0.26 -34.61
N LYS A 293 25.49 0.80 -35.37
CA LYS A 293 25.62 0.71 -36.84
C LYS A 293 26.66 -0.33 -37.26
N ALA A 294 27.79 -0.41 -36.56
CA ALA A 294 28.84 -1.42 -36.72
C ALA A 294 28.50 -2.81 -36.14
N GLY A 295 27.26 -3.02 -35.69
CA GLY A 295 26.76 -4.31 -35.19
C GLY A 295 27.35 -4.75 -33.84
N GLY A 296 27.99 -3.84 -33.10
CA GLY A 296 28.66 -4.11 -31.83
C GLY A 296 27.79 -3.87 -30.58
N CYS A 297 28.18 -4.49 -29.48
CA CYS A 297 27.52 -4.33 -28.19
C CYS A 297 28.03 -3.07 -27.47
N TYR A 298 27.11 -2.14 -27.19
CA TYR A 298 27.37 -0.92 -26.44
C TYR A 298 27.52 -1.18 -24.94
N VAL A 299 28.72 -0.97 -24.39
CA VAL A 299 28.98 -1.06 -22.94
C VAL A 299 29.00 0.35 -22.35
N SER A 300 27.98 0.68 -21.54
CA SER A 300 27.87 2.03 -20.97
C SER A 300 28.72 2.19 -19.71
N ILE A 301 29.60 3.19 -19.68
CA ILE A 301 30.38 3.58 -18.50
C ILE A 301 30.07 5.04 -18.17
N ASP A 302 29.37 5.25 -17.06
CA ASP A 302 29.09 6.59 -16.55
C ASP A 302 30.36 7.20 -15.93
N THR A 303 30.68 8.44 -16.31
CA THR A 303 31.86 9.18 -15.86
C THR A 303 31.87 9.40 -14.34
N ASP A 304 30.69 9.48 -13.72
CA ASP A 304 30.51 9.80 -12.30
C ASP A 304 30.76 8.57 -11.39
N LEU A 305 31.01 7.39 -11.98
CA LEU A 305 31.39 6.19 -11.23
C LEU A 305 32.85 6.28 -10.72
N PRO A 306 33.17 5.65 -9.58
CA PRO A 306 34.54 5.60 -9.07
C PRO A 306 35.53 4.99 -10.08
N PRO A 307 36.81 5.43 -10.11
CA PRO A 307 37.82 4.95 -11.06
C PRO A 307 37.93 3.42 -11.13
N GLU A 308 38.02 2.75 -9.97
CA GLU A 308 38.10 1.29 -9.84
C GLU A 308 36.89 0.59 -10.47
N ARG A 309 35.70 1.17 -10.32
CA ARG A 309 34.44 0.64 -10.87
C ARG A 309 34.35 0.82 -12.39
N LYS A 310 34.89 1.92 -12.92
CA LYS A 310 35.01 2.14 -14.38
C LYS A 310 35.99 1.16 -15.02
N GLN A 311 37.14 0.94 -14.38
CA GLN A 311 38.11 -0.07 -14.81
C GLN A 311 37.54 -1.49 -14.72
N TYR A 312 36.80 -1.82 -13.65
CA TYR A 312 36.09 -3.10 -13.55
C TYR A 312 35.14 -3.32 -14.73
N ILE A 313 34.31 -2.34 -15.09
CA ILE A 313 33.34 -2.47 -16.20
C ILE A 313 34.06 -2.64 -17.55
N ALA A 314 35.12 -1.88 -17.82
CA ALA A 314 35.90 -2.00 -19.06
C ALA A 314 36.58 -3.39 -19.18
N SER A 315 37.11 -3.92 -18.08
CA SER A 315 37.78 -5.23 -18.04
C SER A 315 36.78 -6.39 -18.08
N ASP A 316 35.73 -6.35 -17.27
CA ASP A 316 34.76 -7.44 -17.18
C ASP A 316 33.81 -7.51 -18.39
N SER A 317 33.56 -6.42 -19.11
CA SER A 317 32.83 -6.52 -20.38
C SER A 317 33.65 -7.19 -21.49
N GLY A 318 34.98 -7.21 -21.37
CA GLY A 318 35.87 -7.62 -22.46
C GLY A 318 35.92 -6.62 -23.62
N ALA A 319 35.53 -5.36 -23.39
CA ALA A 319 35.56 -4.32 -24.41
C ALA A 319 36.99 -4.08 -24.93
N LEU A 320 37.18 -4.14 -26.24
CA LEU A 320 38.50 -3.96 -26.85
C LEU A 320 38.91 -2.49 -26.95
N LEU A 321 37.93 -1.58 -26.92
CA LEU A 321 38.09 -0.14 -26.96
C LEU A 321 37.19 0.51 -25.89
N VAL A 322 37.70 1.57 -25.28
CA VAL A 322 36.94 2.51 -24.44
C VAL A 322 36.97 3.87 -25.13
N LEU A 323 35.91 4.20 -25.86
CA LEU A 323 35.71 5.51 -26.48
C LEU A 323 35.50 6.53 -25.36
N THR A 324 36.29 7.60 -25.35
CA THR A 324 36.42 8.46 -24.17
C THR A 324 36.93 9.88 -24.50
N ASN A 325 37.29 10.65 -23.48
CA ASN A 325 37.95 11.96 -23.59
C ASN A 325 39.31 11.95 -22.86
N GLU A 326 40.14 12.97 -23.07
CA GLU A 326 41.51 13.06 -22.55
C GLU A 326 41.58 12.85 -21.02
N ASP A 327 40.69 13.50 -20.27
CA ASP A 327 40.62 13.45 -18.79
C ASP A 327 40.42 12.03 -18.23
N GLN A 328 39.88 11.11 -19.03
CA GLN A 328 39.60 9.72 -18.63
C GLN A 328 40.52 8.71 -19.33
N ALA A 329 41.24 9.08 -20.38
CA ALA A 329 42.07 8.16 -21.16
C ALA A 329 43.13 7.43 -20.31
N SER A 330 43.77 8.15 -19.39
CA SER A 330 44.78 7.60 -18.47
C SER A 330 44.26 6.46 -17.57
N LEU A 331 42.94 6.36 -17.37
CA LEU A 331 42.31 5.31 -16.57
C LEU A 331 42.24 3.96 -17.29
N PHE A 332 42.21 3.97 -18.62
CA PHE A 332 42.00 2.79 -19.47
C PHE A 332 43.24 2.39 -20.29
N GLY A 333 44.28 3.23 -20.33
CA GLY A 333 45.56 2.93 -20.98
C GLY A 333 45.38 2.61 -22.48
N ASP A 334 45.99 1.52 -22.95
CA ASP A 334 45.97 1.12 -24.37
C ASP A 334 44.57 0.81 -24.93
N GLN A 335 43.53 0.68 -24.08
CA GLN A 335 42.14 0.56 -24.53
C GLN A 335 41.49 1.92 -24.86
N ALA A 336 42.06 3.04 -24.40
CA ALA A 336 41.45 4.36 -24.55
C ALA A 336 41.50 4.88 -25.99
N VAL A 337 40.38 5.39 -26.49
CA VAL A 337 40.30 6.15 -27.75
C VAL A 337 39.70 7.52 -27.45
N VAL A 338 40.56 8.54 -27.49
CA VAL A 338 40.15 9.94 -27.30
C VAL A 338 39.55 10.43 -28.61
N LEU A 339 38.22 10.55 -28.67
CA LEU A 339 37.51 11.02 -29.87
C LEU A 339 37.77 12.51 -30.17
N ASP A 340 38.44 13.22 -29.26
CA ASP A 340 38.87 14.62 -29.43
C ASP A 340 40.28 14.76 -30.03
N ASP A 341 41.10 13.70 -30.13
CA ASP A 341 42.43 13.79 -30.76
C ASP A 341 42.26 14.13 -32.24
N PRO A 342 42.84 15.25 -32.74
CA PRO A 342 42.74 15.63 -34.14
C PRO A 342 43.18 14.55 -35.13
N LYS A 343 44.08 13.62 -34.74
CA LYS A 343 44.49 12.48 -35.57
C LYS A 343 43.44 11.38 -35.62
N VAL A 344 42.75 11.14 -34.51
CA VAL A 344 41.63 10.18 -34.45
C VAL A 344 40.48 10.71 -35.29
N GLN A 345 40.19 12.01 -35.18
CA GLN A 345 39.22 12.69 -36.05
C GLN A 345 39.67 12.72 -37.52
N GLU A 346 40.95 12.97 -37.84
CA GLU A 346 41.46 12.89 -39.22
C GLU A 346 41.23 11.50 -39.82
N VAL A 347 41.43 10.42 -39.06
CA VAL A 347 41.18 9.05 -39.55
C VAL A 347 39.67 8.74 -39.69
N ILE A 348 38.82 9.23 -38.80
CA ILE A 348 37.35 9.03 -38.87
C ILE A 348 36.73 9.87 -40.01
N ASN A 349 37.12 11.13 -40.15
CA ASN A 349 36.54 12.08 -41.13
C ASN A 349 37.00 11.80 -42.57
N ASN A 350 37.89 10.82 -42.79
CA ASN A 350 38.25 10.30 -44.12
C ASN A 350 37.36 9.12 -44.56
N GLU A 351 36.39 8.71 -43.74
CA GLU A 351 35.41 7.67 -44.07
C GLU A 351 34.22 8.19 -44.86
N ASP A 352 33.52 7.28 -45.53
CA ASP A 352 32.23 7.60 -46.14
C ASP A 352 31.11 7.65 -45.08
N GLY A 353 30.60 8.86 -44.84
CA GLY A 353 29.42 9.10 -44.00
C GLY A 353 28.08 9.04 -44.73
N GLU A 354 28.06 9.08 -46.07
CA GLU A 354 26.83 9.27 -46.86
C GLU A 354 26.05 7.97 -47.07
N GLU A 355 26.73 6.85 -47.35
CA GLU A 355 26.09 5.53 -47.39
C GLU A 355 25.89 4.98 -45.96
N ASP A 356 24.68 4.48 -45.69
CA ASP A 356 24.30 3.91 -44.40
C ASP A 356 24.97 2.57 -44.10
N VAL A 357 25.47 2.44 -42.87
CA VAL A 357 25.96 1.17 -42.29
C VAL A 357 24.83 0.49 -41.50
N GLU A 358 24.44 -0.74 -41.90
CA GLU A 358 23.43 -1.60 -41.25
C GLU A 358 23.99 -3.01 -40.93
N GLU A 359 24.96 -3.13 -40.02
CA GLU A 359 25.53 -4.45 -39.62
C GLU A 359 24.81 -5.10 -38.41
N ALA A 360 23.98 -4.38 -37.66
CA ALA A 360 23.25 -4.94 -36.53
C ALA A 360 22.12 -5.90 -36.94
N GLU A 361 21.89 -6.95 -36.15
CA GLU A 361 20.73 -7.83 -36.29
C GLU A 361 19.85 -7.77 -35.04
N LEU A 362 18.54 -7.98 -35.18
CA LEU A 362 17.55 -7.84 -34.09
C LEU A 362 17.88 -8.67 -32.84
N ASP A 363 18.34 -9.90 -33.00
CA ASP A 363 18.53 -10.81 -31.87
C ASP A 363 19.94 -10.80 -31.27
N ARG A 364 20.85 -10.00 -31.84
CA ARG A 364 22.21 -9.75 -31.35
C ARG A 364 22.24 -8.72 -30.23
N LEU A 365 23.35 -8.70 -29.50
CA LEU A 365 23.58 -7.80 -28.37
C LEU A 365 23.54 -6.33 -28.81
N ALA A 366 22.59 -5.57 -28.27
CA ALA A 366 22.54 -4.12 -28.40
C ALA A 366 23.39 -3.46 -27.32
N TYR A 367 23.23 -3.88 -26.06
CA TYR A 367 23.95 -3.26 -24.95
C TYR A 367 24.21 -4.20 -23.78
N LEU A 368 25.27 -3.87 -23.04
CA LEU A 368 25.69 -4.48 -21.79
C LEU A 368 25.69 -3.40 -20.70
N LEU A 369 24.87 -3.59 -19.66
CA LEU A 369 24.71 -2.62 -18.58
C LEU A 369 24.84 -3.29 -17.21
N TYR A 370 25.62 -2.67 -16.33
CA TYR A 370 26.02 -3.26 -15.05
C TYR A 370 25.10 -2.85 -13.89
N THR A 371 24.26 -3.79 -13.44
CA THR A 371 23.48 -3.65 -12.22
C THR A 371 24.32 -3.96 -10.98
N SER A 372 23.81 -3.68 -9.78
CA SER A 372 24.43 -4.19 -8.55
C SER A 372 24.32 -5.73 -8.49
N GLY A 373 25.23 -6.40 -7.76
CA GLY A 373 25.21 -7.85 -7.57
C GLY A 373 25.33 -8.27 -6.11
N THR A 374 24.72 -9.40 -5.74
CA THR A 374 24.74 -9.98 -4.37
C THR A 374 26.14 -10.20 -3.78
N THR A 375 27.15 -10.46 -4.61
CA THR A 375 28.56 -10.61 -4.17
C THR A 375 29.28 -9.28 -3.98
N GLY A 376 28.63 -8.14 -4.24
CA GLY A 376 29.22 -6.81 -4.29
C GLY A 376 29.74 -6.46 -5.69
N THR A 377 30.26 -7.47 -6.39
CA THR A 377 30.62 -7.44 -7.82
C THR A 377 29.41 -7.01 -8.67
N PRO A 378 29.54 -6.00 -9.55
CA PRO A 378 28.48 -5.63 -10.48
C PRO A 378 28.10 -6.76 -11.45
N LYS A 379 26.81 -6.90 -11.77
CA LYS A 379 26.29 -7.91 -12.72
C LYS A 379 26.05 -7.27 -14.09
N GLY A 380 26.80 -7.66 -15.11
CA GLY A 380 26.56 -7.20 -16.48
C GLY A 380 25.32 -7.87 -17.08
N CYS A 381 24.25 -7.12 -17.35
CA CYS A 381 23.04 -7.60 -18.02
C CYS A 381 23.18 -7.47 -19.55
N LEU A 382 22.87 -8.54 -20.29
CA LEU A 382 23.00 -8.63 -21.75
C LEU A 382 21.64 -8.48 -22.46
N LEU A 383 21.44 -7.39 -23.19
CA LEU A 383 20.17 -7.07 -23.89
C LEU A 383 20.36 -7.02 -25.42
N ASN A 384 19.31 -7.34 -26.17
CA ASN A 384 19.31 -7.40 -27.64
C ASN A 384 18.49 -6.29 -28.31
N HIS A 385 18.71 -6.04 -29.61
CA HIS A 385 18.03 -4.96 -30.34
C HIS A 385 16.50 -5.16 -30.41
N ARG A 386 16.03 -6.41 -30.43
CA ARG A 386 14.60 -6.77 -30.41
C ARG A 386 13.92 -6.29 -29.13
N GLY A 387 14.55 -6.46 -27.97
CA GLY A 387 14.07 -5.89 -26.70
C GLY A 387 13.97 -4.37 -26.75
N VAL A 388 15.01 -3.69 -27.27
CA VAL A 388 15.02 -2.22 -27.41
C VAL A 388 13.86 -1.74 -28.28
N PHE A 389 13.67 -2.34 -29.46
CA PHE A 389 12.54 -2.01 -30.34
C PHE A 389 11.21 -2.09 -29.59
N TRP A 390 10.93 -3.24 -28.97
CA TRP A 390 9.63 -3.51 -28.36
C TRP A 390 9.36 -2.70 -27.08
N ALA A 391 10.40 -2.31 -26.35
CA ALA A 391 10.25 -1.42 -25.20
C ALA A 391 9.91 0.01 -25.64
N ILE A 392 10.61 0.54 -26.64
CA ILE A 392 10.40 1.91 -27.12
C ILE A 392 9.10 2.05 -27.90
N GLU A 393 8.74 1.05 -28.71
CA GLU A 393 7.47 1.03 -29.43
C GLU A 393 6.28 1.13 -28.46
N ALA A 394 6.27 0.31 -27.41
CA ALA A 394 5.23 0.36 -26.37
C ALA A 394 5.23 1.71 -25.60
N MET A 395 6.42 2.25 -25.29
CA MET A 395 6.56 3.59 -24.68
C MET A 395 6.05 4.73 -25.57
N CYS A 396 5.98 4.53 -26.88
CA CYS A 396 5.46 5.50 -27.85
C CYS A 396 3.95 5.30 -28.13
N ALA A 397 3.48 4.05 -28.12
CA ALA A 397 2.09 3.69 -28.41
C ALA A 397 1.12 4.10 -27.31
N PHE A 398 1.47 3.92 -26.03
CA PHE A 398 0.58 4.26 -24.92
C PHE A 398 1.31 4.79 -23.67
N PRO A 399 0.83 5.88 -23.03
CA PRO A 399 -0.33 6.70 -23.37
C PRO A 399 0.05 7.99 -24.10
N ARG A 400 -0.36 8.20 -25.36
CA ARG A 400 0.03 9.40 -26.11
C ARG A 400 -1.09 10.07 -26.90
N CYS A 401 -1.19 11.39 -26.71
CA CYS A 401 -2.05 12.32 -27.45
C CYS A 401 -1.26 13.56 -27.92
N VAL A 402 0.07 13.45 -27.95
CA VAL A 402 0.99 14.59 -28.09
C VAL A 402 2.11 14.24 -29.07
N THR A 403 2.14 14.93 -30.20
CA THR A 403 3.30 15.00 -31.12
C THR A 403 3.25 16.32 -31.89
N GLU A 404 4.22 17.19 -31.65
CA GLU A 404 4.61 18.26 -32.56
C GLU A 404 6.12 18.12 -32.83
N PRO A 405 6.56 17.29 -33.79
CA PRO A 405 7.97 16.87 -33.93
C PRO A 405 9.00 18.01 -34.00
N ASP A 406 8.63 19.17 -34.54
CA ASP A 406 9.51 20.34 -34.66
C ASP A 406 9.52 21.26 -33.42
N LYS A 407 8.65 21.00 -32.43
CA LYS A 407 8.48 21.81 -31.21
C LYS A 407 8.70 21.02 -29.92
N ASP A 408 8.30 19.76 -29.90
CA ASP A 408 8.45 18.90 -28.72
C ASP A 408 9.93 18.61 -28.47
N LYS A 409 10.39 18.97 -27.28
CA LYS A 409 11.72 18.64 -26.76
C LYS A 409 11.61 17.63 -25.62
N ARG A 410 12.46 16.60 -25.62
CA ARG A 410 12.71 15.72 -24.47
C ARG A 410 14.00 16.14 -23.78
N LEU A 411 14.06 16.12 -22.46
CA LEU A 411 15.33 16.23 -21.74
C LEU A 411 15.97 14.86 -21.55
N ALA A 412 17.27 14.76 -21.84
CA ALA A 412 18.13 13.67 -21.44
C ALA A 412 18.62 13.93 -20.00
N LEU A 413 18.05 13.25 -19.01
CA LEU A 413 18.37 13.43 -17.59
C LEU A 413 18.97 12.17 -16.93
N ALA A 414 18.61 10.97 -17.37
CA ALA A 414 19.07 9.70 -16.80
C ALA A 414 20.60 9.55 -16.85
N SER A 415 21.16 8.86 -15.85
CA SER A 415 22.59 8.53 -15.83
C SER A 415 22.88 7.38 -16.82
N PRO A 416 24.00 7.39 -17.57
CA PRO A 416 24.38 6.29 -18.45
C PRO A 416 24.43 4.91 -17.78
N ALA A 417 24.63 4.86 -16.45
CA ALA A 417 24.58 3.62 -15.68
C ALA A 417 23.18 2.97 -15.57
N PHE A 418 22.13 3.56 -16.16
CA PHE A 418 20.77 3.03 -16.17
C PHE A 418 20.17 3.01 -17.58
N ASP A 419 19.47 1.94 -17.93
CA ASP A 419 18.90 1.71 -19.28
C ASP A 419 17.82 2.71 -19.70
N VAL A 420 17.27 3.48 -18.75
CA VAL A 420 16.46 4.68 -19.02
C VAL A 420 17.18 5.69 -19.93
N HIS A 421 18.52 5.75 -19.93
CA HIS A 421 19.25 6.62 -20.86
C HIS A 421 19.12 6.17 -22.32
N ILE A 422 18.97 4.86 -22.58
CA ILE A 422 18.69 4.32 -23.92
C ILE A 422 17.30 4.75 -24.35
N SER A 423 16.29 4.72 -23.46
CA SER A 423 14.96 5.20 -23.83
C SER A 423 14.88 6.70 -24.04
N GLU A 424 15.69 7.52 -23.34
CA GLU A 424 15.77 8.94 -23.65
C GLU A 424 16.21 9.23 -25.08
N ILE A 425 17.26 8.52 -25.54
CA ILE A 425 17.81 8.64 -26.90
C ILE A 425 16.82 8.10 -27.93
N VAL A 426 16.50 6.81 -27.81
CA VAL A 426 15.79 6.07 -28.86
C VAL A 426 14.32 6.47 -28.95
N GLN A 427 13.66 6.83 -27.84
CA GLN A 427 12.30 7.40 -27.90
C GLN A 427 12.30 8.75 -28.62
N SER A 428 13.38 9.53 -28.56
CA SER A 428 13.42 10.82 -29.27
C SER A 428 13.46 10.60 -30.79
N TRP A 429 14.26 9.65 -31.26
CA TRP A 429 14.31 9.22 -32.66
C TRP A 429 12.98 8.62 -33.15
N ALA A 430 12.40 7.69 -32.38
CA ALA A 430 11.12 7.03 -32.69
C ALA A 430 9.95 8.00 -32.91
N LEU A 431 10.07 9.23 -32.40
CA LEU A 431 9.05 10.26 -32.42
C LEU A 431 9.45 11.46 -33.29
N GLY A 432 10.66 11.46 -33.87
CA GLY A 432 11.20 12.56 -34.66
C GLY A 432 11.35 13.88 -33.89
N ILE A 433 11.41 13.82 -32.55
CA ILE A 433 11.53 14.98 -31.66
C ILE A 433 13.00 15.31 -31.37
N ARG A 434 13.24 16.47 -30.76
CA ARG A 434 14.57 16.90 -30.33
C ARG A 434 14.89 16.38 -28.93
N LEU A 435 16.05 15.75 -28.75
CA LEU A 435 16.64 15.50 -27.43
C LEU A 435 17.47 16.72 -27.00
N VAL A 436 17.30 17.16 -25.76
CA VAL A 436 18.09 18.23 -25.14
C VAL A 436 18.97 17.61 -24.06
N SER A 437 20.25 17.98 -24.01
CA SER A 437 21.20 17.41 -23.06
C SER A 437 22.19 18.45 -22.55
N GLY A 438 22.83 18.14 -21.43
CA GLY A 438 23.94 18.90 -20.85
C GLY A 438 24.45 18.23 -19.59
N GLN A 439 25.30 18.92 -18.82
CA GLN A 439 25.86 18.36 -17.60
C GLN A 439 24.78 18.11 -16.54
N ARG A 440 24.70 16.87 -16.03
CA ARG A 440 23.57 16.40 -15.20
C ARG A 440 23.42 17.19 -13.89
N TYR A 441 24.51 17.66 -13.30
CA TYR A 441 24.43 18.49 -12.08
C TYR A 441 23.86 19.88 -12.36
N GLU A 442 24.13 20.48 -13.53
CA GLU A 442 23.57 21.79 -13.94
C GLU A 442 22.08 21.67 -14.25
N LEU A 443 21.70 20.62 -15.00
CA LEU A 443 20.30 20.31 -15.31
C LEU A 443 19.44 20.10 -14.05
N LEU A 444 20.04 19.62 -12.95
CA LEU A 444 19.37 19.42 -11.67
C LEU A 444 19.43 20.64 -10.73
N ALA A 445 20.34 21.59 -10.96
CA ALA A 445 20.54 22.75 -10.07
C ALA A 445 19.32 23.69 -10.04
N ASP A 446 18.74 23.99 -11.21
CA ASP A 446 17.35 24.49 -11.32
C ASP A 446 16.65 23.88 -12.54
N LEU A 447 16.18 22.65 -12.37
CA LEU A 447 15.43 21.94 -13.40
C LEU A 447 14.15 22.68 -13.83
N ARG A 448 13.55 23.54 -12.99
CA ARG A 448 12.35 24.31 -13.38
C ARG A 448 12.70 25.46 -14.32
N SER A 449 13.83 26.12 -14.10
CA SER A 449 14.36 27.11 -15.05
C SER A 449 14.68 26.42 -16.38
N VAL A 450 15.45 25.34 -16.35
CA VAL A 450 15.80 24.54 -17.55
C VAL A 450 14.57 24.09 -18.33
N VAL A 451 13.55 23.53 -17.66
CA VAL A 451 12.34 23.05 -18.33
C VAL A 451 11.55 24.19 -18.98
N ARG A 452 11.48 25.36 -18.33
CA ARG A 452 10.83 26.57 -18.85
C ARG A 452 11.59 27.18 -20.02
N GLU A 453 12.88 27.45 -19.85
CA GLU A 453 13.71 28.24 -20.78
C GLU A 453 14.21 27.44 -21.98
N LYS A 454 14.55 26.16 -21.78
CA LYS A 454 14.89 25.28 -22.90
C LYS A 454 13.65 24.71 -23.59
N GLY A 455 12.45 24.90 -23.02
CA GLY A 455 11.17 24.48 -23.62
C GLY A 455 10.93 22.97 -23.57
N ILE A 456 11.28 22.32 -22.45
CA ILE A 456 11.17 20.87 -22.31
C ILE A 456 9.71 20.44 -22.15
N THR A 457 9.27 19.57 -23.06
CA THR A 457 7.89 19.05 -23.10
C THR A 457 7.76 17.60 -22.62
N HIS A 458 8.85 16.83 -22.66
CA HIS A 458 8.89 15.40 -22.32
C HIS A 458 10.00 15.13 -21.28
N LEU A 459 9.65 14.48 -20.17
CA LEU A 459 10.55 14.14 -19.05
C LEU A 459 10.37 12.68 -18.61
N GLY A 460 11.43 12.08 -18.05
CA GLY A 460 11.40 10.78 -17.38
C GLY A 460 12.12 10.85 -16.03
N MET A 461 11.41 10.61 -14.93
CA MET A 461 11.90 10.92 -13.58
C MET A 461 11.31 10.01 -12.50
N VAL A 462 12.13 9.63 -11.51
CA VAL A 462 11.65 8.88 -10.34
C VAL A 462 10.74 9.76 -9.45
N PRO A 463 9.69 9.22 -8.80
CA PRO A 463 8.74 9.96 -7.97
C PRO A 463 9.38 10.96 -6.99
N SER A 464 10.41 10.55 -6.26
CA SER A 464 11.14 11.39 -5.30
C SER A 464 11.79 12.62 -5.95
N MET A 465 12.31 12.47 -7.18
CA MET A 465 12.96 13.55 -7.92
C MET A 465 11.96 14.55 -8.48
N ILE A 466 10.76 14.09 -8.90
CA ILE A 466 9.68 14.96 -9.39
C ILE A 466 9.28 15.96 -8.30
N GLU A 467 9.02 15.48 -7.07
CA GLU A 467 8.64 16.35 -5.97
C GLU A 467 9.78 17.28 -5.53
N ALA A 468 11.02 16.77 -5.44
CA ALA A 468 12.17 17.54 -4.99
C ALA A 468 12.59 18.67 -5.96
N THR A 469 12.47 18.46 -7.28
CA THR A 469 12.99 19.41 -8.28
C THR A 469 11.90 20.26 -8.95
N LEU A 470 10.70 19.71 -9.18
CA LEU A 470 9.63 20.39 -9.92
C LEU A 470 8.51 20.94 -9.01
N GLY A 471 8.39 20.48 -7.77
CA GLY A 471 7.33 20.89 -6.83
C GLY A 471 7.57 22.27 -6.19
N GLY A 472 6.57 23.14 -6.17
CA GLY A 472 6.66 24.47 -5.54
C GLY A 472 5.53 25.43 -5.92
N SER A 473 5.57 26.67 -5.44
CA SER A 473 4.48 27.65 -5.59
C SER A 473 4.17 28.10 -7.03
N ASP A 474 5.08 27.85 -7.97
CA ASP A 474 5.00 28.26 -9.38
C ASP A 474 4.90 27.07 -10.36
N GLU A 475 4.62 25.87 -9.82
CA GLU A 475 4.70 24.61 -10.57
C GLU A 475 3.69 24.47 -11.72
N GLU A 476 2.60 25.25 -11.73
CA GLU A 476 1.64 25.32 -12.85
C GLU A 476 2.25 25.93 -14.12
N LYS A 477 3.35 26.69 -14.00
CA LYS A 477 4.08 27.31 -15.12
C LYS A 477 5.05 26.34 -15.81
N VAL A 478 5.13 25.09 -15.36
CA VAL A 478 6.02 24.04 -15.89
C VAL A 478 5.36 23.39 -17.12
N GLY A 479 5.73 23.83 -18.32
CA GLY A 479 5.11 23.51 -19.62
C GLY A 479 5.29 22.07 -20.16
N VAL A 480 5.39 21.08 -19.27
CA VAL A 480 5.59 19.67 -19.61
C VAL A 480 4.28 19.05 -20.10
N LYS A 481 4.33 18.41 -21.28
CA LYS A 481 3.21 17.70 -21.90
C LYS A 481 3.18 16.20 -21.53
N TYR A 482 4.35 15.60 -21.27
CA TYR A 482 4.50 14.19 -20.94
C TYR A 482 5.53 13.99 -19.82
N LEU A 483 5.11 13.39 -18.70
CA LEU A 483 5.97 13.05 -17.57
C LEU A 483 5.89 11.56 -17.30
N VAL A 484 6.96 10.84 -17.64
CA VAL A 484 7.14 9.42 -17.29
C VAL A 484 7.68 9.34 -15.86
N SER A 485 7.09 8.46 -15.06
CA SER A 485 7.61 8.08 -13.76
C SER A 485 7.72 6.55 -13.62
N GLY A 486 8.64 6.10 -12.78
CA GLY A 486 8.97 4.69 -12.59
C GLY A 486 10.12 4.49 -11.60
N GLY A 487 10.55 3.25 -11.41
CA GLY A 487 11.64 2.87 -10.49
C GLY A 487 11.27 2.87 -8.99
N GLU A 488 10.37 3.75 -8.56
CA GLU A 488 9.82 3.81 -7.20
C GLU A 488 8.29 3.67 -7.19
N LYS A 489 7.71 3.56 -5.99
CA LYS A 489 6.26 3.67 -5.77
C LYS A 489 5.85 5.14 -5.66
N MET A 490 4.89 5.58 -6.46
CA MET A 490 4.34 6.95 -6.37
C MET A 490 3.67 7.23 -5.02
N SER A 491 3.74 8.47 -4.55
CA SER A 491 2.98 8.96 -3.39
C SER A 491 1.59 9.47 -3.81
N ASP A 492 0.61 9.45 -2.90
CA ASP A 492 -0.73 9.98 -3.19
C ASP A 492 -0.72 11.51 -3.38
N GLN A 493 0.30 12.18 -2.83
CA GLN A 493 0.57 13.59 -3.06
C GLN A 493 0.96 13.84 -4.51
N LEU A 494 1.94 13.10 -5.05
CA LEU A 494 2.35 13.20 -6.45
C LEU A 494 1.17 12.90 -7.39
N LEU A 495 0.40 11.83 -7.11
CA LEU A 495 -0.81 11.51 -7.86
C LEU A 495 -1.78 12.70 -7.96
N LYS A 496 -2.21 13.25 -6.81
CA LYS A 496 -3.17 14.37 -6.77
C LYS A 496 -2.63 15.64 -7.45
N LYS A 497 -1.31 15.84 -7.42
CA LYS A 497 -0.62 17.06 -7.85
C LYS A 497 -0.27 17.09 -9.34
N TRP A 498 0.06 15.95 -9.92
CA TRP A 498 0.52 15.85 -11.32
C TRP A 498 -0.53 15.21 -12.24
N ALA A 499 -1.33 14.25 -11.78
CA ALA A 499 -2.34 13.60 -12.63
C ALA A 499 -3.57 14.49 -12.94
N ASN A 500 -3.78 15.57 -12.18
CA ASN A 500 -4.86 16.53 -12.39
C ASN A 500 -4.56 17.62 -13.44
N ARG A 501 -3.32 17.74 -13.90
CA ARG A 501 -2.88 18.94 -14.63
C ARG A 501 -3.39 18.97 -16.08
N PRO A 502 -4.11 20.02 -16.52
CA PRO A 502 -4.54 20.15 -17.91
C PRO A 502 -3.36 20.12 -18.89
N GLY A 503 -3.50 19.35 -19.97
CA GLY A 503 -2.46 19.21 -21.00
C GLY A 503 -1.28 18.29 -20.66
N LEU A 504 -1.10 17.90 -19.39
CA LEU A 504 -0.08 16.94 -18.98
C LEU A 504 -0.64 15.50 -19.02
N ILE A 505 0.15 14.60 -19.58
CA ILE A 505 0.01 13.16 -19.39
C ILE A 505 1.10 12.71 -18.40
N LEU A 506 0.67 12.38 -17.17
CA LEU A 506 1.48 11.60 -16.23
C LEU A 506 1.35 10.11 -16.59
N ALA A 507 2.48 9.42 -16.75
CA ALA A 507 2.51 7.99 -17.05
C ALA A 507 3.40 7.24 -16.05
N ASN A 508 2.90 6.12 -15.52
CA ASN A 508 3.67 5.22 -14.65
C ASN A 508 4.19 4.05 -15.48
N PHE A 509 5.45 3.71 -15.31
CA PHE A 509 6.16 2.64 -16.00
C PHE A 509 6.91 1.77 -15.01
N TYR A 510 6.87 0.45 -15.23
CA TYR A 510 7.62 -0.53 -14.46
C TYR A 510 8.31 -1.53 -15.38
N GLY A 511 9.55 -1.87 -15.07
CA GLY A 511 10.30 -2.99 -15.63
C GLY A 511 11.65 -3.14 -14.94
N PRO A 512 12.20 -4.36 -14.81
CA PRO A 512 13.60 -4.58 -14.47
C PRO A 512 14.48 -4.53 -15.73
N THR A 513 15.76 -4.16 -15.58
CA THR A 513 16.73 -4.09 -16.70
C THR A 513 16.89 -5.41 -17.46
N GLU A 514 16.73 -6.55 -16.77
CA GLU A 514 16.72 -7.89 -17.37
C GLU A 514 15.58 -8.14 -18.37
N ALA A 515 14.56 -7.28 -18.38
CA ALA A 515 13.46 -7.26 -19.34
C ALA A 515 13.35 -5.91 -20.07
N THR A 516 14.51 -5.31 -20.35
CA THR A 516 14.73 -4.15 -21.25
C THR A 516 13.87 -2.93 -20.96
N ILE A 517 14.31 -2.08 -20.01
CA ILE A 517 13.77 -0.74 -19.68
C ILE A 517 12.35 -0.71 -19.10
N GLY A 518 11.40 -1.50 -19.61
CA GLY A 518 10.00 -1.45 -19.24
C GLY A 518 9.22 -2.69 -19.67
N CYS A 519 8.21 -3.05 -18.87
CA CYS A 519 7.36 -4.21 -19.07
C CYS A 519 5.87 -3.88 -18.93
N THR A 520 5.50 -2.86 -18.15
CA THR A 520 4.13 -2.39 -17.96
C THR A 520 4.04 -0.86 -18.04
N SER A 521 2.90 -0.32 -18.50
CA SER A 521 2.61 1.11 -18.46
C SER A 521 1.17 1.47 -18.12
N ARG A 522 0.97 2.71 -17.66
CA ARG A 522 -0.34 3.27 -17.30
C ARG A 522 -0.37 4.78 -17.50
N ARG A 523 -1.44 5.31 -18.09
CA ARG A 523 -1.83 6.72 -17.87
C ARG A 523 -2.39 6.87 -16.47
N VAL A 524 -1.78 7.74 -15.68
CA VAL A 524 -2.13 7.94 -14.27
C VAL A 524 -3.23 8.99 -14.14
N SER A 525 -4.24 8.68 -13.33
CA SER A 525 -5.36 9.54 -12.97
C SER A 525 -5.40 9.80 -11.44
N PRO A 526 -6.00 10.90 -10.95
CA PRO A 526 -6.00 11.24 -9.51
C PRO A 526 -6.67 10.19 -8.60
N GLN A 527 -7.61 9.41 -9.14
CA GLN A 527 -8.36 8.36 -8.46
C GLN A 527 -7.64 7.00 -8.50
N ASP A 528 -6.46 6.92 -9.13
CA ASP A 528 -5.74 5.68 -9.32
C ASP A 528 -5.07 5.17 -8.04
N ARG A 529 -5.15 3.86 -7.80
CA ARG A 529 -4.31 3.20 -6.79
C ARG A 529 -2.84 3.28 -7.19
N LYS A 530 -2.02 3.94 -6.35
CA LYS A 530 -0.54 4.03 -6.48
C LYS A 530 0.18 2.68 -6.54
N GLU A 531 -0.43 1.62 -6.02
CA GLU A 531 0.07 0.25 -6.12
C GLU A 531 -0.02 -0.33 -7.55
N ASN A 532 -0.87 0.21 -8.43
CA ASN A 532 -1.15 -0.38 -9.72
C ASN A 532 -0.24 0.20 -10.82
N ILE A 533 0.62 -0.67 -11.36
CA ILE A 533 1.70 -0.40 -12.32
C ILE A 533 1.26 -0.51 -13.78
N GLY A 534 -0.05 -0.66 -14.03
CA GLY A 534 -0.62 -0.73 -15.37
C GLY A 534 -0.73 -2.12 -15.98
N LYS A 535 -1.06 -2.16 -17.28
CA LYS A 535 -1.06 -3.41 -18.06
C LYS A 535 0.37 -3.71 -18.53
N PRO A 536 0.70 -4.99 -18.78
CA PRO A 536 1.84 -5.35 -19.61
C PRO A 536 1.79 -4.64 -20.98
N PHE A 537 2.96 -4.40 -21.58
CA PHE A 537 3.05 -3.99 -22.98
C PHE A 537 2.48 -5.09 -23.90
N GLU A 538 2.07 -4.74 -25.13
CA GLU A 538 1.66 -5.74 -26.15
C GLU A 538 2.77 -6.77 -26.41
N SER A 539 4.03 -6.35 -26.25
CA SER A 539 5.25 -7.15 -26.37
C SER A 539 5.67 -7.90 -25.09
N CYS A 540 4.87 -7.84 -24.03
CA CYS A 540 5.18 -8.38 -22.71
C CYS A 540 4.16 -9.44 -22.28
N TYR A 541 4.60 -10.70 -22.27
CA TYR A 541 3.83 -11.75 -21.60
C TYR A 541 4.09 -11.67 -20.10
N ALA A 542 3.03 -11.64 -19.29
CA ALA A 542 3.13 -11.55 -17.84
C ALA A 542 2.41 -12.73 -17.19
N TYR A 543 3.12 -13.46 -16.34
CA TYR A 543 2.64 -14.61 -15.61
C TYR A 543 2.89 -14.38 -14.12
N ILE A 544 1.84 -14.52 -13.29
CA ILE A 544 2.01 -14.45 -11.83
C ILE A 544 2.00 -15.88 -11.30
N VAL A 545 3.05 -16.24 -10.54
CA VAL A 545 3.29 -17.63 -10.14
C VAL A 545 3.53 -17.81 -8.65
N ASP A 546 3.25 -19.02 -8.16
CA ASP A 546 3.80 -19.53 -6.90
C ASP A 546 5.34 -19.61 -7.06
N PRO A 547 6.14 -18.94 -6.21
CA PRO A 547 7.58 -18.82 -6.40
C PRO A 547 8.35 -20.13 -6.12
N ASP A 548 7.76 -21.07 -5.38
CA ASP A 548 8.37 -22.37 -5.07
C ASP A 548 7.95 -23.43 -6.09
N LYS A 549 6.69 -23.38 -6.57
CA LYS A 549 6.11 -24.37 -7.51
C LYS A 549 6.23 -23.98 -8.98
N MET A 550 6.51 -22.71 -9.30
CA MET A 550 6.50 -22.15 -10.68
C MET A 550 5.19 -22.42 -11.45
N LYS A 551 4.06 -22.47 -10.75
CA LYS A 551 2.71 -22.63 -11.34
C LYS A 551 1.94 -21.31 -11.28
N LEU A 552 1.13 -21.03 -12.30
CA LEU A 552 0.24 -19.86 -12.35
C LEU A 552 -0.71 -19.83 -11.15
N VAL A 553 -0.90 -18.65 -10.55
CA VAL A 553 -1.90 -18.42 -9.50
C VAL A 553 -3.20 -17.84 -10.08
N PRO A 554 -4.37 -18.05 -9.45
CA PRO A 554 -5.64 -17.45 -9.89
C PRO A 554 -5.60 -15.90 -9.87
N ARG A 555 -6.40 -15.23 -10.70
CA ARG A 555 -6.46 -13.76 -10.75
C ARG A 555 -6.87 -13.17 -9.39
N GLY A 556 -6.29 -12.03 -9.04
CA GLY A 556 -6.36 -11.42 -7.71
C GLY A 556 -5.32 -11.95 -6.71
N THR A 557 -4.80 -13.17 -6.89
CA THR A 557 -3.80 -13.78 -6.00
C THR A 557 -2.44 -13.09 -6.10
N PRO A 558 -1.78 -12.78 -4.97
CA PRO A 558 -0.38 -12.37 -4.94
C PRO A 558 0.58 -13.52 -5.26
N GLY A 559 1.55 -13.28 -6.13
CA GLY A 559 2.63 -14.21 -6.46
C GLY A 559 3.84 -13.48 -7.06
N GLU A 560 4.87 -14.21 -7.46
CA GLU A 560 6.01 -13.63 -8.17
C GLU A 560 5.63 -13.27 -9.60
N LEU A 561 6.02 -12.07 -10.06
CA LEU A 561 5.95 -11.73 -11.48
C LEU A 561 7.07 -12.43 -12.26
N VAL A 562 6.68 -13.22 -13.26
CA VAL A 562 7.52 -13.69 -14.35
C VAL A 562 7.10 -12.96 -15.63
N VAL A 563 8.05 -12.30 -16.30
CA VAL A 563 7.84 -11.67 -17.61
C VAL A 563 8.48 -12.53 -18.70
N ALA A 564 7.89 -12.58 -19.90
CA ALA A 564 8.39 -13.37 -21.01
C ALA A 564 8.15 -12.72 -22.37
N GLY A 565 8.84 -13.23 -23.41
CA GLY A 565 8.75 -12.71 -24.77
C GLY A 565 9.93 -11.80 -25.14
N PRO A 566 9.79 -10.97 -26.19
CA PRO A 566 10.91 -10.31 -26.85
C PRO A 566 11.64 -9.26 -26.01
N LEU A 567 11.02 -8.75 -24.94
CA LEU A 567 11.65 -7.81 -23.99
C LEU A 567 12.72 -8.47 -23.11
N VAL A 568 12.67 -9.80 -22.92
CA VAL A 568 13.56 -10.52 -22.00
C VAL A 568 14.98 -10.63 -22.59
N GLY A 569 15.96 -10.19 -21.81
CA GLY A 569 17.38 -10.25 -22.14
C GLY A 569 17.93 -11.66 -22.33
N ILE A 570 19.21 -11.73 -22.67
CA ILE A 570 19.93 -12.99 -22.94
C ILE A 570 20.44 -13.62 -21.63
N GLY A 571 20.82 -12.80 -20.65
CA GLY A 571 21.30 -13.27 -19.35
C GLY A 571 22.28 -12.31 -18.68
N TYR A 572 23.05 -12.83 -17.72
CA TYR A 572 24.15 -12.12 -17.09
C TYR A 572 25.50 -12.53 -17.71
N HIS A 573 26.28 -11.54 -18.14
CA HIS A 573 27.63 -11.72 -18.71
C HIS A 573 28.53 -12.49 -17.74
N LYS A 574 29.28 -13.48 -18.28
CA LYS A 574 30.17 -14.41 -17.54
C LYS A 574 29.52 -15.18 -16.35
N LEU A 575 28.20 -15.10 -16.15
CA LEU A 575 27.50 -15.66 -14.99
C LEU A 575 26.39 -16.67 -15.38
N PRO A 576 26.72 -17.79 -16.04
CA PRO A 576 25.71 -18.76 -16.52
C PRO A 576 24.93 -19.44 -15.37
N GLU A 577 25.58 -19.71 -14.24
CA GLU A 577 24.94 -20.32 -13.06
C GLU A 577 23.96 -19.39 -12.34
N VAL A 578 24.14 -18.08 -12.46
CA VAL A 578 23.20 -17.07 -11.95
C VAL A 578 22.07 -16.89 -12.96
N THR A 579 22.42 -16.83 -14.25
CA THR A 579 21.48 -16.69 -15.37
C THR A 579 20.40 -17.77 -15.33
N ARG A 580 20.76 -19.07 -15.30
CA ARG A 580 19.80 -20.19 -15.34
C ARG A 580 18.87 -20.30 -14.11
N LYS A 581 19.05 -19.49 -13.06
CA LYS A 581 18.16 -19.46 -11.89
C LYS A 581 16.98 -18.49 -12.06
N VAL A 582 17.13 -17.46 -12.91
CA VAL A 582 16.14 -16.39 -13.08
C VAL A 582 15.74 -16.17 -14.53
N PHE A 583 16.64 -16.38 -15.49
CA PHE A 583 16.31 -16.50 -16.91
C PHE A 583 15.96 -17.97 -17.21
N LEU A 584 14.76 -18.18 -17.73
CA LEU A 584 14.13 -19.50 -17.94
C LEU A 584 13.57 -19.60 -19.37
N GLU A 585 13.19 -20.80 -19.77
CA GLU A 585 12.38 -21.07 -20.96
C GLU A 585 10.95 -21.39 -20.52
N TRP A 586 9.93 -20.72 -21.08
CA TRP A 586 8.55 -20.90 -20.65
C TRP A 586 7.91 -22.15 -21.29
N PRO A 587 7.46 -23.16 -20.51
CA PRO A 587 7.22 -24.53 -21.02
C PRO A 587 6.22 -24.68 -22.16
N GLU A 588 5.20 -23.81 -22.25
CA GLU A 588 4.19 -23.92 -23.32
C GLU A 588 4.63 -23.32 -24.67
N LYS A 589 5.69 -22.50 -24.70
CA LYS A 589 6.00 -21.64 -25.86
C LYS A 589 7.48 -21.51 -26.25
N GLY A 590 8.41 -22.13 -25.51
CA GLY A 590 9.85 -22.09 -25.83
C GLY A 590 10.50 -20.69 -25.78
N MET A 591 9.83 -19.74 -25.11
CA MET A 591 10.25 -18.32 -25.07
C MET A 591 11.11 -18.02 -23.85
N ARG A 592 12.06 -17.08 -23.99
CA ARG A 592 12.79 -16.54 -22.84
C ARG A 592 11.83 -15.88 -21.85
N ALA A 593 11.99 -16.20 -20.57
CA ALA A 593 11.26 -15.66 -19.44
C ALA A 593 12.24 -15.23 -18.34
N TYR A 594 11.86 -14.24 -17.53
CA TYR A 594 12.65 -13.72 -16.42
C TYR A 594 11.81 -13.64 -15.13
N ARG A 595 12.31 -14.29 -14.06
CA ARG A 595 11.83 -14.18 -12.68
C ARG A 595 12.23 -12.83 -12.09
N THR A 596 11.27 -11.95 -11.85
CA THR A 596 11.57 -10.57 -11.43
C THR A 596 11.92 -10.43 -9.94
N GLY A 597 11.50 -11.38 -9.10
CA GLY A 597 11.50 -11.27 -7.63
C GLY A 597 10.62 -10.15 -7.05
N ASP A 598 9.84 -9.44 -7.88
CA ASP A 598 8.79 -8.52 -7.39
C ASP A 598 7.51 -9.32 -7.10
N LEU A 599 6.92 -9.10 -5.92
CA LEU A 599 5.64 -9.66 -5.53
C LEU A 599 4.52 -8.78 -6.10
N VAL A 600 3.62 -9.35 -6.90
CA VAL A 600 2.50 -8.63 -7.53
C VAL A 600 1.23 -9.45 -7.51
N ARG A 601 0.10 -8.85 -7.87
CA ARG A 601 -1.11 -9.57 -8.29
C ARG A 601 -1.67 -9.04 -9.61
N MET A 602 -2.27 -9.91 -10.42
CA MET A 602 -2.97 -9.54 -11.65
C MET A 602 -4.45 -9.29 -11.37
N LEU A 603 -4.97 -8.13 -11.74
CA LEU A 603 -6.39 -7.78 -11.61
C LEU A 603 -7.21 -8.34 -12.80
N PRO A 604 -8.56 -8.44 -12.68
CA PRO A 604 -9.42 -8.93 -13.76
C PRO A 604 -9.37 -8.13 -15.08
N ASN A 605 -8.82 -6.92 -15.06
CA ASN A 605 -8.62 -6.06 -16.23
C ASN A 605 -7.19 -6.12 -16.83
N ASP A 606 -6.39 -7.14 -16.46
CA ASP A 606 -4.96 -7.32 -16.76
C ASP A 606 -3.99 -6.29 -16.19
N THR A 607 -4.45 -5.30 -15.41
CA THR A 607 -3.51 -4.40 -14.72
C THR A 607 -2.89 -5.10 -13.51
N LEU A 608 -1.60 -4.86 -13.26
CA LEU A 608 -0.85 -5.45 -12.15
C LEU A 608 -0.77 -4.50 -10.96
N GLU A 609 -0.87 -5.03 -9.74
CA GLU A 609 -0.59 -4.32 -8.49
C GLU A 609 0.71 -4.82 -7.85
N ILE A 610 1.70 -3.94 -7.66
CA ILE A 610 2.96 -4.27 -7.00
C ILE A 610 2.81 -4.18 -5.47
N MET A 611 3.26 -5.23 -4.79
CA MET A 611 3.07 -5.43 -3.35
C MET A 611 4.40 -5.45 -2.57
N GLY A 612 5.54 -5.70 -3.23
CA GLY A 612 6.86 -5.65 -2.63
C GLY A 612 7.87 -6.49 -3.41
N ARG A 613 8.88 -7.02 -2.71
CA ARG A 613 9.81 -8.04 -3.21
C ARG A 613 9.75 -9.31 -2.36
N ILE A 614 10.13 -10.43 -2.96
CA ILE A 614 10.25 -11.74 -2.27
C ILE A 614 11.67 -11.99 -1.74
N ASP A 615 12.64 -11.20 -2.20
CA ASP A 615 14.08 -11.35 -1.92
C ASP A 615 14.63 -10.20 -1.05
N THR A 616 15.97 -10.14 -0.92
CA THR A 616 16.72 -9.14 -0.14
C THR A 616 17.05 -7.86 -0.91
N GLN A 617 16.56 -7.70 -2.15
CA GLN A 617 16.87 -6.52 -2.95
C GLN A 617 16.05 -5.30 -2.54
N ILE A 618 16.67 -4.14 -2.72
CA ILE A 618 16.18 -2.85 -2.26
C ILE A 618 15.95 -1.95 -3.47
N LYS A 619 14.87 -1.18 -3.46
CA LYS A 619 14.66 -0.07 -4.40
C LYS A 619 14.77 1.23 -3.59
N LEU A 620 15.83 2.00 -3.80
CA LEU A 620 16.09 3.27 -3.11
C LEU A 620 16.39 4.36 -4.14
N ARG A 621 15.68 5.50 -4.07
CA ARG A 621 15.84 6.63 -5.01
C ARG A 621 15.75 6.19 -6.50
N GLY A 622 14.87 5.23 -6.75
CA GLY A 622 14.63 4.56 -8.04
C GLY A 622 15.68 3.53 -8.49
N VAL A 623 16.73 3.29 -7.69
CA VAL A 623 17.81 2.36 -8.03
C VAL A 623 17.63 1.00 -7.35
N ARG A 624 17.83 -0.08 -8.12
CA ARG A 624 17.84 -1.48 -7.63
C ARG A 624 19.21 -1.80 -7.01
N ILE A 625 19.24 -1.93 -5.69
CA ILE A 625 20.42 -2.18 -4.87
C ILE A 625 20.36 -3.58 -4.25
N GLU A 626 21.36 -4.40 -4.56
CA GLU A 626 21.64 -5.66 -3.88
C GLU A 626 22.23 -5.37 -2.50
N ALA A 627 21.41 -5.46 -1.46
CA ALA A 627 21.82 -5.11 -0.09
C ALA A 627 22.98 -5.99 0.41
N GLU A 628 22.91 -7.29 0.13
CA GLU A 628 23.98 -8.25 0.40
C GLU A 628 25.28 -7.88 -0.33
N GLY A 629 25.18 -7.28 -1.52
CA GLY A 629 26.33 -6.79 -2.27
C GLY A 629 27.04 -5.62 -1.58
N VAL A 630 26.27 -4.68 -1.05
CA VAL A 630 26.81 -3.59 -0.21
C VAL A 630 27.46 -4.17 1.04
N SER A 631 26.81 -5.12 1.72
CA SER A 631 27.41 -5.83 2.86
C SER A 631 28.73 -6.52 2.51
N ASN A 632 28.85 -7.13 1.32
CA ASN A 632 30.03 -7.87 0.90
C ASN A 632 31.21 -6.97 0.43
N VAL A 633 30.95 -5.82 -0.20
CA VAL A 633 32.01 -4.82 -0.44
C VAL A 633 32.58 -4.29 0.87
N LEU A 634 31.69 -3.94 1.81
CA LEU A 634 32.09 -3.41 3.12
C LEU A 634 32.76 -4.48 4.00
N ARG A 635 32.42 -5.76 3.84
CA ARG A 635 33.15 -6.91 4.42
C ARG A 635 34.62 -6.91 3.99
N GLY A 636 34.92 -6.52 2.76
CA GLY A 636 36.29 -6.39 2.23
C GLY A 636 37.15 -5.30 2.90
N ALA A 637 36.60 -4.50 3.82
CA ALA A 637 37.34 -3.58 4.68
C ALA A 637 37.95 -4.27 5.92
N LEU A 638 37.46 -5.45 6.29
CA LEU A 638 37.98 -6.21 7.43
C LEU A 638 39.30 -6.92 7.06
N PRO A 639 40.22 -7.10 8.03
CA PRO A 639 41.40 -7.95 7.85
C PRO A 639 41.02 -9.34 7.32
N PRO A 640 41.76 -9.95 6.37
CA PRO A 640 41.34 -11.18 5.70
C PRO A 640 40.98 -12.36 6.63
N ASN A 641 41.62 -12.45 7.78
CA ASN A 641 41.32 -13.46 8.80
C ASN A 641 40.00 -13.22 9.57
N LEU A 642 39.48 -11.98 9.58
CA LEU A 642 38.24 -11.59 10.28
C LEU A 642 37.03 -11.44 9.34
N GLN A 643 37.22 -11.47 8.02
CA GLN A 643 36.16 -11.24 7.03
C GLN A 643 34.97 -12.22 7.14
N ASN A 644 35.21 -13.44 7.61
CA ASN A 644 34.19 -14.47 7.83
C ASN A 644 33.72 -14.57 9.29
N GLU A 645 34.31 -13.79 10.20
CA GLU A 645 34.01 -13.84 11.64
C GLU A 645 32.94 -12.81 12.04
N TYR A 646 32.85 -11.68 11.32
CA TYR A 646 31.85 -10.64 11.56
C TYR A 646 30.58 -10.89 10.74
N ASP A 647 29.42 -10.78 11.38
CA ASP A 647 28.14 -10.68 10.67
C ASP A 647 27.98 -9.23 10.14
N ILE A 648 27.52 -9.07 8.89
CA ILE A 648 27.26 -7.76 8.27
C ILE A 648 25.92 -7.85 7.52
N HIS A 649 25.06 -6.84 7.68
CA HIS A 649 23.72 -6.82 7.10
C HIS A 649 23.26 -5.41 6.70
N THR A 650 22.97 -5.19 5.42
CA THR A 650 22.47 -3.91 4.88
C THR A 650 20.95 -3.92 4.71
N LEU A 651 20.26 -2.82 5.03
CA LEU A 651 18.81 -2.64 4.85
C LEU A 651 18.42 -1.16 4.63
N ILE A 652 17.19 -0.88 4.18
CA ILE A 652 16.59 0.47 4.31
C ILE A 652 16.05 0.65 5.72
N GLY A 653 16.39 1.76 6.38
CA GLY A 653 15.67 2.25 7.55
C GLY A 653 15.30 3.73 7.42
N THR A 654 14.39 4.14 8.30
CA THR A 654 14.04 5.53 8.59
C THR A 654 14.32 5.75 10.07
N HIS A 655 14.87 6.90 10.45
CA HIS A 655 15.05 7.25 11.85
C HIS A 655 13.91 8.16 12.31
N PRO A 656 13.39 8.04 13.55
CA PRO A 656 12.64 9.10 14.21
C PRO A 656 13.44 10.40 14.41
N SER A 657 14.75 10.40 14.11
CA SER A 657 15.67 11.54 14.06
C SER A 657 15.84 12.14 12.66
N LEU A 658 15.11 11.65 11.64
CA LEU A 658 15.14 12.18 10.27
C LEU A 658 13.71 12.37 9.71
N PRO A 659 13.47 13.39 8.86
CA PRO A 659 12.13 13.75 8.40
C PRO A 659 11.31 12.62 7.79
N SER A 660 10.04 12.58 8.19
CA SER A 660 9.09 11.49 7.93
C SER A 660 9.11 11.02 6.47
N GLY A 661 9.48 9.75 6.27
CA GLY A 661 9.64 9.13 4.95
C GLY A 661 11.05 9.20 4.34
N SER A 662 12.04 9.79 5.02
CA SER A 662 13.44 9.83 4.54
C SER A 662 14.12 8.47 4.66
N GLU A 663 13.93 7.61 3.67
CA GLU A 663 14.61 6.31 3.57
C GLU A 663 16.12 6.47 3.38
N LEU A 664 16.89 5.83 4.26
CA LEU A 664 18.34 5.70 4.18
C LEU A 664 18.76 4.24 4.01
N LEU A 665 19.84 4.03 3.27
CA LEU A 665 20.58 2.77 3.27
C LEU A 665 21.45 2.69 4.53
N LEU A 666 21.28 1.64 5.32
CA LEU A 666 21.97 1.39 6.59
C LEU A 666 22.73 0.08 6.51
N THR A 667 23.91 -0.02 7.12
CA THR A 667 24.63 -1.30 7.27
C THR A 667 24.95 -1.57 8.72
N PHE A 668 24.52 -2.72 9.21
CA PHE A 668 24.83 -3.20 10.56
C PHE A 668 26.02 -4.15 10.51
N ILE A 669 26.84 -4.15 11.56
CA ILE A 669 27.99 -5.06 11.72
C ILE A 669 28.08 -5.57 13.16
N SER A 670 28.34 -6.86 13.38
CA SER A 670 28.60 -7.41 14.73
C SER A 670 29.79 -8.38 14.74
N PRO A 671 30.60 -8.40 15.82
CA PRO A 671 31.75 -9.29 15.96
C PRO A 671 31.37 -10.78 16.08
N PRO A 672 32.34 -11.72 15.98
CA PRO A 672 32.13 -13.14 16.22
C PRO A 672 31.58 -13.42 17.63
N ASN A 673 30.29 -13.77 17.69
CA ASN A 673 29.55 -13.93 18.94
C ASN A 673 29.63 -15.36 19.50
N SER A 674 30.78 -15.70 20.11
CA SER A 674 31.00 -16.96 20.83
C SER A 674 30.32 -17.03 22.21
N THR A 675 29.86 -15.91 22.75
CA THR A 675 29.34 -15.77 24.13
C THR A 675 27.82 -15.58 24.24
N VAL A 676 27.14 -15.14 23.18
CA VAL A 676 25.70 -14.80 23.22
C VAL A 676 24.84 -15.94 22.67
N THR A 677 23.93 -16.46 23.50
CA THR A 677 23.11 -17.63 23.16
C THR A 677 22.03 -17.33 22.12
N PHE A 678 21.59 -18.34 21.36
CA PHE A 678 20.48 -18.21 20.40
C PHE A 678 19.18 -17.70 21.06
N LYS A 679 18.94 -18.05 22.32
CA LYS A 679 17.79 -17.53 23.09
C LYS A 679 17.86 -16.02 23.26
N GLN A 680 19.04 -15.48 23.54
CA GLN A 680 19.25 -14.03 23.68
C GLN A 680 19.12 -13.34 22.33
N ARG A 681 19.83 -13.83 21.29
CA ARG A 681 19.74 -13.27 19.92
C ARG A 681 18.30 -13.19 19.39
N ARG A 682 17.39 -14.03 19.87
CA ARG A 682 15.96 -14.03 19.48
C ARG A 682 15.06 -13.12 20.34
N ASN A 683 15.37 -12.89 21.61
CA ASN A 683 14.45 -12.24 22.56
C ASN A 683 15.01 -10.94 23.19
N GLU A 684 16.28 -10.62 22.96
CA GLU A 684 16.98 -9.45 23.50
C GLU A 684 17.48 -8.55 22.36
N VAL A 685 17.32 -7.24 22.53
CA VAL A 685 17.79 -6.21 21.59
C VAL A 685 19.31 -6.05 21.74
N PRO A 686 20.10 -6.06 20.64
CA PRO A 686 21.55 -5.92 20.74
C PRO A 686 21.96 -4.46 21.04
N PRO A 687 22.92 -4.23 21.95
CA PRO A 687 23.45 -2.89 22.21
C PRO A 687 24.31 -2.40 21.05
N VAL A 688 24.38 -1.09 20.82
CA VAL A 688 25.34 -0.49 19.88
C VAL A 688 26.75 -0.47 20.50
N LEU A 689 27.76 -0.91 19.73
CA LEU A 689 29.14 -1.03 20.20
C LEU A 689 29.94 0.26 19.94
N GLN A 690 30.66 0.72 20.95
CA GLN A 690 31.33 2.03 20.92
C GLN A 690 32.87 1.96 20.99
N SER A 691 33.45 0.76 21.09
CA SER A 691 34.89 0.55 21.31
C SER A 691 35.77 1.03 20.15
N GLU A 692 36.98 1.49 20.47
CA GLU A 692 37.92 2.09 19.50
C GLU A 692 38.21 1.19 18.28
N ASP A 693 38.38 -0.12 18.50
CA ASP A 693 38.54 -1.10 17.41
C ASP A 693 37.35 -1.13 16.44
N VAL A 694 36.13 -1.02 16.97
CA VAL A 694 34.89 -0.98 16.18
C VAL A 694 34.80 0.33 15.41
N ARG A 695 35.13 1.48 16.02
CA ARG A 695 35.19 2.78 15.33
C ARG A 695 36.17 2.74 14.16
N ARG A 696 37.37 2.17 14.38
CA ARG A 696 38.39 1.96 13.33
C ARG A 696 37.88 1.09 12.18
N ILE A 697 37.20 -0.02 12.49
CA ILE A 697 36.56 -0.88 11.48
C ILE A 697 35.52 -0.10 10.66
N VAL A 698 34.65 0.66 11.32
CA VAL A 698 33.58 1.43 10.67
C VAL A 698 34.15 2.52 9.73
N THR A 699 35.21 3.22 10.14
CA THR A 699 35.91 4.20 9.29
C THR A 699 36.54 3.55 8.05
N GLU A 700 37.16 2.38 8.19
CA GLU A 700 37.73 1.66 7.04
C GLU A 700 36.63 1.09 6.13
N MET A 701 35.48 0.67 6.68
CA MET A 701 34.28 0.32 5.89
C MET A 701 33.76 1.51 5.08
N LYS A 702 33.69 2.72 5.66
CA LYS A 702 33.35 3.94 4.90
C LYS A 702 34.32 4.16 3.75
N ARG A 703 35.63 4.15 4.02
CA ARG A 703 36.70 4.35 3.01
C ARG A 703 36.62 3.33 1.87
N LYS A 704 36.36 2.07 2.19
CA LYS A 704 36.14 0.97 1.23
C LYS A 704 34.90 1.21 0.36
N GLY A 705 33.80 1.64 0.97
CA GLY A 705 32.58 2.03 0.26
C GLY A 705 32.77 3.26 -0.64
N GLU A 706 33.61 4.21 -0.25
CA GLU A 706 33.91 5.39 -1.06
C GLU A 706 34.75 5.08 -2.31
N ALA A 707 35.58 4.04 -2.26
CA ALA A 707 36.36 3.55 -3.39
C ALA A 707 35.52 2.69 -4.36
N GLU A 708 34.84 1.64 -3.86
CA GLU A 708 34.26 0.60 -4.72
C GLU A 708 32.75 0.77 -5.02
N LEU A 709 32.02 1.50 -4.17
CA LEU A 709 30.57 1.71 -4.34
C LEU A 709 30.26 3.03 -5.05
N ALA A 710 29.37 2.96 -6.04
CA ALA A 710 28.73 4.13 -6.61
C ALA A 710 27.95 4.90 -5.52
N VAL A 711 27.81 6.22 -5.66
CA VAL A 711 27.29 7.11 -4.60
C VAL A 711 25.95 6.65 -4.02
N TYR A 712 25.05 6.13 -4.86
CA TYR A 712 23.72 5.63 -4.44
C TYR A 712 23.76 4.29 -3.66
N MET A 713 24.87 3.55 -3.68
CA MET A 713 25.07 2.30 -2.93
C MET A 713 25.76 2.50 -1.57
N ARG A 714 26.22 3.73 -1.25
CA ARG A 714 26.93 4.01 0.01
C ARG A 714 25.93 4.12 1.17
N PRO A 715 26.12 3.40 2.29
CA PRO A 715 25.26 3.58 3.46
C PRO A 715 25.37 4.99 4.03
N GLY A 716 24.25 5.56 4.47
CA GLY A 716 24.24 6.82 5.23
C GLY A 716 24.77 6.62 6.65
N TYR A 717 24.48 5.46 7.26
CA TYR A 717 25.04 5.05 8.55
C TYR A 717 25.52 3.60 8.52
N ILE A 718 26.66 3.37 9.16
CA ILE A 718 27.16 2.04 9.53
C ILE A 718 27.03 1.91 11.06
N VAL A 719 26.23 0.93 11.51
CA VAL A 719 25.78 0.78 12.90
C VAL A 719 26.35 -0.51 13.49
N PRO A 720 27.38 -0.45 14.34
CA PRO A 720 27.95 -1.64 14.96
C PRO A 720 27.08 -2.09 16.15
N VAL A 721 26.73 -3.37 16.21
CA VAL A 721 25.84 -3.94 17.22
C VAL A 721 26.46 -5.16 17.91
N GLY A 722 26.05 -5.43 19.14
CA GLY A 722 26.58 -6.51 19.97
C GLY A 722 26.47 -7.88 19.31
N TRP A 723 25.33 -8.19 18.70
CA TRP A 723 25.04 -9.40 17.92
C TRP A 723 23.99 -9.09 16.85
N MET A 724 23.95 -9.87 15.76
CA MET A 724 22.78 -9.87 14.88
C MET A 724 21.56 -10.50 15.58
N PRO A 725 20.40 -9.82 15.63
CA PRO A 725 19.17 -10.37 16.20
C PRO A 725 18.54 -11.34 15.21
N LEU A 726 17.99 -12.46 15.70
CA LEU A 726 17.52 -13.58 14.88
C LEU A 726 16.02 -13.84 15.06
N SER A 727 15.34 -13.97 13.93
CA SER A 727 13.96 -14.46 13.83
C SER A 727 13.82 -15.92 14.28
N LEU A 728 12.57 -16.38 14.43
CA LEU A 728 12.21 -17.77 14.71
C LEU A 728 12.92 -18.80 13.80
N ASN A 729 13.19 -18.44 12.55
CA ASN A 729 13.80 -19.31 11.54
C ASN A 729 15.32 -19.12 11.41
N GLY A 730 15.97 -18.47 12.39
CA GLY A 730 17.42 -18.26 12.41
C GLY A 730 17.96 -17.23 11.41
N LYS A 731 17.09 -16.55 10.65
CA LYS A 731 17.46 -15.43 9.77
C LYS A 731 17.51 -14.11 10.56
N VAL A 732 18.36 -13.16 10.17
CA VAL A 732 18.46 -11.82 10.77
C VAL A 732 17.09 -11.12 10.76
N GLU A 733 16.63 -10.60 11.91
CA GLU A 733 15.36 -9.88 12.02
C GLU A 733 15.57 -8.37 11.80
N GLY A 734 15.37 -7.96 10.56
CA GLY A 734 15.55 -6.57 10.12
C GLY A 734 14.67 -5.56 10.85
N ARG A 735 13.53 -5.94 11.46
CA ARG A 735 12.75 -4.99 12.29
C ARG A 735 13.45 -4.63 13.60
N VAL A 736 14.10 -5.59 14.26
CA VAL A 736 14.88 -5.29 15.48
C VAL A 736 16.05 -4.39 15.13
N LEU A 737 16.74 -4.61 14.00
CA LEU A 737 17.81 -3.70 13.55
C LEU A 737 17.30 -2.30 13.20
N LYS A 738 16.11 -2.16 12.58
CA LYS A 738 15.47 -0.84 12.37
C LYS A 738 15.08 -0.16 13.68
N SER A 739 14.63 -0.93 14.68
CA SER A 739 14.36 -0.44 16.04
C SER A 739 15.65 0.08 16.67
N VAL A 740 16.71 -0.73 16.71
CA VAL A 740 18.05 -0.35 17.21
C VAL A 740 18.52 0.95 16.56
N PHE A 741 18.46 1.08 15.23
CA PHE A 741 18.83 2.34 14.58
C PHE A 741 17.92 3.49 14.98
N GLY A 742 16.60 3.32 14.96
CA GLY A 742 15.65 4.37 15.32
C GLY A 742 15.70 4.83 16.79
N GLU A 743 16.20 3.95 17.67
CA GLU A 743 16.40 4.17 19.11
C GLU A 743 17.83 4.66 19.46
N THR A 744 18.78 4.63 18.51
CA THR A 744 20.17 5.04 18.75
C THR A 744 20.36 6.52 18.43
N ASN A 745 20.94 7.30 19.35
CA ASN A 745 21.25 8.70 19.11
C ASN A 745 22.16 8.89 17.86
N LEU A 746 21.74 9.70 16.89
CA LEU A 746 22.50 9.97 15.66
C LEU A 746 23.90 10.56 15.92
N GLY A 747 24.08 11.34 16.99
CA GLY A 747 25.38 11.90 17.37
C GLY A 747 26.39 10.81 17.77
N LEU A 748 25.93 9.77 18.49
CA LEU A 748 26.75 8.60 18.79
C LEU A 748 27.15 7.85 17.49
N LEU A 749 26.23 7.75 16.52
CA LEU A 749 26.55 7.16 15.22
C LEU A 749 27.46 8.06 14.38
N ALA A 750 27.43 9.38 14.54
CA ALA A 750 28.40 10.29 13.91
C ALA A 750 29.80 10.13 14.54
N GLU A 751 29.90 9.99 15.86
CA GLU A 751 31.14 9.75 16.60
C GLU A 751 31.77 8.40 16.25
N ILE A 752 30.98 7.32 16.28
CA ILE A 752 31.42 5.95 15.92
C ILE A 752 32.00 5.90 14.49
N GLN A 753 31.45 6.70 13.59
CA GLN A 753 31.85 6.74 12.18
C GLN A 753 33.02 7.71 11.88
N GLY A 754 33.69 8.25 12.90
CA GLY A 754 34.81 9.20 12.73
C GLY A 754 34.39 10.55 12.13
N THR A 755 33.10 10.86 12.15
CA THR A 755 32.52 12.14 11.66
C THR A 755 32.24 13.13 12.79
N GLY A 756 32.11 12.67 14.03
CA GLY A 756 32.23 13.52 15.22
C GLY A 756 33.66 14.06 15.36
N GLY A 757 33.80 15.33 15.73
CA GLY A 757 35.10 16.03 15.78
C GLY A 757 36.11 15.40 16.73
N ASN A 758 37.41 15.55 16.43
CA ASN A 758 38.52 14.96 17.19
C ASN A 758 38.46 15.31 18.69
N ALA A 759 38.19 14.31 19.53
CA ALA A 759 38.22 14.42 20.98
C ALA A 759 39.67 14.55 21.52
N LYS A 760 40.25 15.76 21.43
CA LYS A 760 41.52 16.14 22.08
C LYS A 760 41.57 17.55 22.71
N ASP A 761 40.51 18.33 22.62
CA ASP A 761 40.36 19.60 23.36
C ASP A 761 39.38 19.42 24.54
N GLU A 762 39.83 18.70 25.56
CA GLU A 762 39.03 18.10 26.65
C GLU A 762 38.52 19.08 27.73
N GLU A 763 38.42 20.39 27.42
CA GLU A 763 38.03 21.45 28.38
C GLU A 763 36.79 22.29 27.99
N LYS A 764 36.16 22.04 26.83
CA LYS A 764 34.95 22.77 26.36
C LYS A 764 34.06 21.86 25.49
N ILE A 765 32.77 21.64 25.75
CA ILE A 765 31.83 22.23 26.73
C ILE A 765 30.92 21.13 27.31
N GLU A 766 30.85 21.02 28.64
CA GLU A 766 29.60 20.62 29.31
C GLU A 766 29.01 21.85 30.01
N ARG A 767 27.82 22.25 29.57
CA ARG A 767 26.92 23.18 30.27
C ARG A 767 25.49 22.79 29.92
N GLU A 768 24.56 22.97 30.84
CA GLU A 768 23.15 22.73 30.51
C GLU A 768 22.63 23.79 29.51
N PRO A 769 21.67 23.40 28.63
CA PRO A 769 20.90 24.38 27.89
C PRO A 769 20.06 25.22 28.86
N THR A 770 20.16 26.54 28.72
CA THR A 770 19.21 27.48 29.35
C THR A 770 17.77 27.18 28.93
N GLU A 771 16.78 27.73 29.63
CA GLU A 771 15.37 27.56 29.24
C GLU A 771 15.11 28.00 27.80
N GLN A 772 15.66 29.18 27.47
CA GLN A 772 15.82 29.66 26.12
C GLN A 772 16.25 28.54 25.15
N GLU A 773 17.32 27.84 25.51
CA GLU A 773 18.04 26.84 24.71
C GLU A 773 17.30 25.51 24.49
N LYS A 774 16.10 25.34 25.07
CA LYS A 774 15.23 24.17 24.83
C LYS A 774 14.20 24.40 23.73
N ARG A 775 13.62 25.60 23.59
CA ARG A 775 12.48 25.78 22.66
C ARG A 775 12.87 26.14 21.21
N VAL A 776 14.15 26.39 20.90
CA VAL A 776 14.61 26.23 19.50
C VAL A 776 15.03 24.79 19.23
N ILE A 777 15.47 24.00 20.21
CA ILE A 777 15.56 22.54 20.03
C ILE A 777 14.19 22.00 19.59
N ASP A 778 13.10 22.35 20.29
CA ASP A 778 11.73 21.99 19.86
C ASP A 778 11.41 22.39 18.41
N MET A 779 11.85 23.57 17.95
CA MET A 779 11.53 24.06 16.60
C MET A 779 12.49 23.59 15.51
N ILE A 780 13.71 23.23 15.86
CA ILE A 780 14.63 22.44 15.03
C ILE A 780 14.01 21.05 14.83
N SER A 781 13.58 20.42 15.93
CA SER A 781 12.87 19.14 15.96
C SER A 781 11.56 19.17 15.16
N ASN A 782 10.78 20.26 15.20
CA ASN A 782 9.57 20.40 14.36
C ASN A 782 9.88 20.57 12.86
N VAL A 783 10.99 21.20 12.48
CA VAL A 783 11.38 21.36 11.06
C VAL A 783 12.02 20.10 10.48
N LEU A 784 12.67 19.30 11.32
CA LEU A 784 13.02 17.93 10.98
C LEU A 784 11.81 16.97 11.08
N CYS A 785 10.81 17.25 11.92
CA CYS A 785 9.72 16.35 12.34
C CYS A 785 10.19 15.16 13.20
N THR A 786 11.04 15.40 14.22
CA THR A 786 11.89 14.37 14.85
C THR A 786 12.24 14.61 16.32
N GLU A 787 12.42 13.55 17.12
CA GLU A 787 12.68 13.60 18.58
C GLU A 787 14.14 13.25 18.95
N SER A 788 15.12 13.98 18.41
CA SER A 788 16.54 13.77 18.75
C SER A 788 16.94 14.50 20.05
N GLU A 789 17.79 13.88 20.89
CA GLU A 789 18.50 14.56 21.99
C GLU A 789 19.59 15.50 21.47
N LEU A 790 19.13 16.60 20.87
CA LEU A 790 19.93 17.77 20.56
C LEU A 790 20.37 18.44 21.87
N HIS A 791 21.61 18.91 21.88
CA HIS A 791 22.28 19.53 23.02
C HIS A 791 22.96 20.82 22.55
N PRO A 792 23.36 21.75 23.45
CA PRO A 792 23.97 23.03 23.09
C PRO A 792 24.99 23.00 21.94
N GLY A 793 25.85 21.99 21.86
CA GLY A 793 26.86 21.84 20.82
C GLY A 793 26.44 21.18 19.48
N SER A 794 25.22 20.63 19.34
CA SER A 794 24.86 19.80 18.18
C SER A 794 24.82 20.57 16.86
N ASN A 795 25.38 20.00 15.79
CA ASN A 795 25.39 20.57 14.44
C ASN A 795 24.22 20.06 13.58
N LEU A 796 23.43 20.98 13.03
CA LEU A 796 22.18 20.65 12.34
C LEU A 796 22.36 19.91 11.01
N PHE A 797 23.48 20.08 10.32
CA PHE A 797 23.76 19.32 9.09
C PHE A 797 23.88 17.81 9.36
N GLU A 798 24.50 17.44 10.49
CA GLU A 798 24.65 16.03 10.92
C GLU A 798 23.31 15.43 11.39
N CYS A 799 22.34 16.28 11.73
CA CYS A 799 20.96 15.92 12.05
C CYS A 799 20.02 15.91 10.83
N GLY A 800 20.53 15.97 9.60
CA GLY A 800 19.73 15.86 8.38
C GLY A 800 19.09 17.15 7.86
N PHE A 801 19.58 18.33 8.28
CA PHE A 801 19.21 19.58 7.62
C PHE A 801 19.83 19.71 6.23
N ASP A 802 19.00 20.15 5.29
CA ASP A 802 19.39 20.64 3.97
C ASP A 802 19.08 22.16 3.85
N SER A 803 19.44 22.76 2.71
CA SER A 803 19.25 24.19 2.45
C SER A 803 17.78 24.65 2.47
N LEU A 804 16.83 23.75 2.17
CA LEU A 804 15.39 24.01 2.27
C LEU A 804 14.93 24.00 3.74
N ARG A 805 15.42 23.06 4.55
CA ARG A 805 15.11 22.98 5.98
C ARG A 805 15.70 24.14 6.77
N PHE A 806 16.90 24.63 6.43
CA PHE A 806 17.44 25.86 7.04
C PHE A 806 16.58 27.10 6.71
N ALA A 807 15.98 27.18 5.53
CA ALA A 807 15.05 28.24 5.18
C ALA A 807 13.72 28.15 5.95
N ALA A 808 13.19 26.93 6.12
CA ALA A 808 12.00 26.69 6.94
C ALA A 808 12.25 27.05 8.43
N LEU A 809 13.38 26.61 9.01
CA LEU A 809 13.78 26.92 10.38
C LEU A 809 13.95 28.43 10.61
N ALA A 810 14.62 29.13 9.71
CA ALA A 810 14.72 30.59 9.79
C ALA A 810 13.34 31.26 9.80
N SER A 811 12.35 30.70 9.09
CA SER A 811 10.98 31.24 9.07
C SER A 811 10.15 30.88 10.30
N ALA A 812 10.35 29.69 10.86
CA ALA A 812 9.72 29.30 12.12
C ALA A 812 10.22 30.17 13.28
N LEU A 813 11.55 30.38 13.36
CA LEU A 813 12.21 31.14 14.43
C LEU A 813 11.80 32.61 14.48
N ARG A 814 11.73 33.27 13.31
CA ARG A 814 11.19 34.64 13.22
C ARG A 814 9.77 34.76 13.79
N LYS A 815 8.97 33.69 13.72
CA LYS A 815 7.53 33.74 13.98
C LYS A 815 7.13 33.40 15.41
N ALA A 816 7.69 32.34 16.01
CA ALA A 816 7.32 31.94 17.38
C ALA A 816 7.94 32.86 18.45
N PHE A 817 9.04 33.55 18.12
CA PHE A 817 9.93 34.24 19.07
C PHE A 817 10.19 35.73 18.75
N ALA A 818 9.52 36.29 17.73
CA ALA A 818 9.57 37.71 17.37
C ALA A 818 11.01 38.29 17.15
N CYS A 819 11.92 37.49 16.59
CA CYS A 819 13.29 37.88 16.27
C CYS A 819 13.56 37.96 14.76
N SER A 820 14.66 38.58 14.33
CA SER A 820 15.08 38.65 12.92
C SER A 820 16.29 37.76 12.65
N VAL A 821 16.11 36.65 11.92
CA VAL A 821 17.19 35.73 11.53
C VAL A 821 16.95 35.15 10.12
N THR A 822 18.00 34.98 9.32
CA THR A 822 17.95 34.46 7.95
C THR A 822 18.57 33.06 7.80
N ALA A 823 18.25 32.38 6.70
CA ALA A 823 18.75 31.02 6.44
C ALA A 823 20.28 30.95 6.33
N ALA A 824 20.91 31.96 5.71
CA ALA A 824 22.37 32.03 5.57
C ALA A 824 23.08 32.28 6.92
N GLU A 825 22.49 33.06 7.81
CA GLU A 825 23.00 33.28 9.16
C GLU A 825 22.91 32.00 10.02
N LEU A 826 21.86 31.20 9.84
CA LEU A 826 21.77 29.87 10.47
C LEU A 826 22.78 28.88 9.89
N MET A 827 22.91 28.79 8.55
CA MET A 827 23.86 27.87 7.91
C MET A 827 25.33 28.20 8.20
N THR A 828 25.66 29.46 8.47
CA THR A 828 27.03 29.88 8.87
C THR A 828 27.32 29.67 10.36
N LYS A 829 26.30 29.38 11.19
CA LYS A 829 26.43 29.05 12.62
C LYS A 829 25.44 27.92 13.00
N PRO A 830 25.54 26.72 12.41
CA PRO A 830 24.49 25.69 12.43
C PRO A 830 24.45 24.88 13.74
N ILE A 831 24.71 25.51 14.89
CA ILE A 831 24.88 24.86 16.19
C ILE A 831 23.81 25.34 17.17
N VAL A 832 23.13 24.38 17.79
CA VAL A 832 21.93 24.56 18.63
C VAL A 832 21.98 25.75 19.58
N GLU A 833 22.99 25.87 20.47
CA GLU A 833 23.08 26.97 21.45
C GLU A 833 23.07 28.35 20.79
N ARG A 834 23.70 28.46 19.62
CA ARG A 834 23.93 29.73 18.90
C ARG A 834 22.67 30.22 18.20
N ILE A 835 21.70 29.32 18.04
CA ILE A 835 20.37 29.57 17.52
C ILE A 835 19.39 29.71 18.70
N SER A 836 19.58 28.93 19.76
CA SER A 836 18.55 28.67 20.76
C SER A 836 18.46 29.64 21.92
N ALA A 837 19.02 30.84 21.88
CA ALA A 837 18.70 31.87 22.88
C ALA A 837 17.21 32.40 22.77
N SER A 838 16.16 31.57 23.10
CA SER A 838 14.67 31.80 22.97
C SER A 838 13.72 31.61 24.22
N LEU A 839 12.88 30.55 24.41
CA LEU A 839 11.77 30.38 25.45
C LEU A 839 11.48 28.88 25.88
N SER A 840 10.33 28.46 26.53
CA SER A 840 10.01 27.04 26.98
C SER A 840 8.49 26.56 27.13
N VAL A 841 8.14 25.46 27.90
CA VAL A 841 6.96 24.45 27.82
C VAL A 841 6.56 23.85 29.26
N GLY A 842 5.51 23.03 29.68
CA GLY A 842 4.40 22.11 29.18
C GLY A 842 3.40 21.50 30.26
N ASP A 843 2.61 20.41 30.01
CA ASP A 843 1.33 19.92 30.73
C ASP A 843 0.92 18.39 30.39
N SER A 844 0.02 17.49 30.95
CA SER A 844 -0.76 17.11 32.23
C SER A 844 -1.39 15.63 32.24
N ASN A 845 -2.62 15.33 32.81
CA ASN A 845 -3.54 14.08 32.73
C ASN A 845 -3.44 12.90 33.84
N THR A 846 -4.24 11.80 34.12
CA THR A 846 -5.43 10.96 33.59
C THR A 846 -6.07 9.87 34.60
N GLN A 847 -7.26 9.20 34.30
CA GLN A 847 -7.81 7.79 34.66
C GLN A 847 -8.96 7.40 35.71
N ALA A 848 -9.50 6.12 35.74
CA ALA A 848 -10.77 5.60 36.39
C ALA A 848 -10.89 4.05 36.87
N ARG A 849 -12.09 3.46 37.27
CA ARG A 849 -12.32 2.04 37.84
C ARG A 849 -13.78 1.35 37.85
N THR A 850 -14.06 0.21 38.58
CA THR A 850 -15.12 -0.89 38.34
C THR A 850 -15.84 -1.66 39.55
N GLY A 851 -16.79 -2.66 39.39
CA GLY A 851 -17.57 -3.44 40.47
C GLY A 851 -18.46 -4.75 40.13
N HIS A 852 -19.54 -5.17 40.87
CA HIS A 852 -20.89 -5.82 40.44
C HIS A 852 -22.09 -5.35 41.31
N ASP A 853 -21.81 -4.69 42.42
CA ASP A 853 -21.73 -3.22 42.40
C ASP A 853 -21.90 -2.61 40.99
N ARG A 854 -21.10 -2.92 39.95
CA ARG A 854 -21.40 -2.64 38.51
C ARG A 854 -22.87 -2.74 38.05
N LEU A 855 -23.78 -3.53 38.67
CA LEU A 855 -25.23 -3.52 38.41
C LEU A 855 -26.02 -2.65 39.42
N LYS A 856 -25.85 -2.85 40.74
CA LYS A 856 -26.58 -2.05 41.76
C LYS A 856 -26.06 -0.62 41.93
N THR A 857 -24.80 -0.42 41.62
CA THR A 857 -24.02 0.79 41.31
C THR A 857 -23.88 1.00 39.79
N PHE A 858 -24.64 0.29 38.94
CA PHE A 858 -25.16 0.89 37.70
C PHE A 858 -26.35 1.73 38.09
N ASP A 859 -27.36 1.08 38.66
CA ASP A 859 -28.61 1.67 39.11
C ASP A 859 -28.34 2.85 40.05
N SER A 860 -27.74 2.66 41.22
CA SER A 860 -27.39 3.74 42.17
C SER A 860 -26.38 4.78 41.65
N ARG A 861 -25.80 4.61 40.44
CA ARG A 861 -24.89 5.58 39.79
C ARG A 861 -25.59 6.37 38.69
N TRP A 862 -26.46 5.74 37.92
CA TRP A 862 -27.11 6.28 36.72
C TRP A 862 -28.60 6.54 36.89
N ARG A 863 -29.21 6.04 37.98
CA ARG A 863 -30.62 6.29 38.31
C ARG A 863 -30.94 7.77 38.35
N ALA A 864 -30.06 8.61 38.90
CA ALA A 864 -30.25 10.07 38.88
C ALA A 864 -30.24 10.66 37.45
N THR A 865 -29.46 10.08 36.53
CA THR A 865 -29.46 10.44 35.10
C THR A 865 -30.75 9.99 34.42
N VAL A 866 -31.22 8.77 34.70
CA VAL A 866 -32.49 8.25 34.16
C VAL A 866 -33.68 9.03 34.73
N GLU A 867 -33.65 9.37 36.02
CA GLU A 867 -34.68 10.17 36.73
C GLU A 867 -34.64 11.67 36.37
N SER A 868 -33.68 12.12 35.56
CA SER A 868 -33.75 13.44 34.89
C SER A 868 -34.46 13.42 33.53
N VAL A 869 -34.69 12.24 32.95
CA VAL A 869 -35.40 12.03 31.67
C VAL A 869 -36.82 11.50 31.93
N PHE A 870 -36.97 10.54 32.83
CA PHE A 870 -38.23 9.86 33.16
C PHE A 870 -38.62 10.07 34.62
N SER A 871 -39.92 9.99 34.93
CA SER A 871 -40.36 9.99 36.33
C SER A 871 -39.86 8.73 37.06
N PRO A 872 -39.47 8.81 38.35
CA PRO A 872 -39.29 7.62 39.20
C PRO A 872 -40.53 6.71 39.26
N ALA A 873 -41.73 7.26 38.97
CA ALA A 873 -42.96 6.49 38.85
C ALA A 873 -43.02 5.61 37.59
N ASP A 874 -42.26 5.94 36.55
CA ASP A 874 -42.35 5.37 35.19
C ASP A 874 -41.25 4.34 34.90
N ILE A 875 -40.10 4.43 35.59
CA ILE A 875 -38.98 3.50 35.46
C ILE A 875 -39.32 2.17 36.14
N GLU A 876 -39.10 1.04 35.47
CA GLU A 876 -39.21 -0.31 36.06
C GLU A 876 -37.84 -0.87 36.45
N ALA A 877 -36.85 -0.78 35.57
CA ALA A 877 -35.48 -1.20 35.82
C ALA A 877 -34.45 -0.30 35.11
N VAL A 878 -33.26 -0.20 35.70
CA VAL A 878 -32.08 0.46 35.11
C VAL A 878 -30.96 -0.57 35.07
N LEU A 879 -30.46 -0.86 33.88
CA LEU A 879 -29.57 -1.97 33.58
C LEU A 879 -28.45 -1.51 32.62
N PRO A 880 -27.29 -2.17 32.57
CA PRO A 880 -26.39 -2.00 31.43
C PRO A 880 -27.03 -2.61 30.17
N PRO A 881 -26.71 -2.10 28.98
CA PRO A 881 -26.99 -2.80 27.72
C PRO A 881 -26.24 -4.14 27.64
N PHE A 882 -26.73 -5.02 26.77
CA PHE A 882 -25.96 -6.17 26.29
C PHE A 882 -24.78 -5.67 25.43
N PRO A 883 -23.60 -6.33 25.42
CA PRO A 883 -22.45 -5.89 24.63
C PRO A 883 -22.71 -5.73 23.12
N VAL A 884 -23.69 -6.46 22.56
CA VAL A 884 -24.11 -6.30 21.17
C VAL A 884 -24.92 -5.01 20.94
N GLN A 885 -25.76 -4.59 21.90
CA GLN A 885 -26.57 -3.39 21.79
C GLN A 885 -25.71 -2.12 21.79
N GLU A 886 -24.61 -2.10 22.56
CA GLU A 886 -23.68 -0.96 22.60
C GLU A 886 -23.10 -0.65 21.22
N GLY A 887 -22.77 -1.68 20.41
CA GLY A 887 -22.31 -1.47 19.03
C GLY A 887 -23.44 -1.03 18.09
N VAL A 888 -24.59 -1.70 18.16
CA VAL A 888 -25.75 -1.45 17.27
C VAL A 888 -26.31 -0.03 17.43
N LEU A 889 -26.62 0.37 18.66
CA LEU A 889 -27.29 1.66 18.96
C LEU A 889 -26.39 2.85 18.64
N PHE A 890 -25.10 2.65 18.79
CA PHE A 890 -24.06 3.64 18.54
C PHE A 890 -23.84 3.86 17.04
N MET A 891 -23.77 2.78 16.25
CA MET A 891 -23.82 2.89 14.77
C MET A 891 -25.12 3.55 14.32
N SER A 892 -26.24 3.26 14.98
CA SER A 892 -27.54 3.91 14.77
C SER A 892 -27.57 5.41 15.11
N GLN A 893 -26.50 5.99 15.68
CA GLN A 893 -26.36 7.45 15.91
C GLN A 893 -25.41 8.12 14.91
N GLU A 894 -24.40 7.42 14.38
CA GLU A 894 -23.56 7.95 13.29
C GLU A 894 -24.25 7.81 11.92
N GLU A 895 -25.02 6.73 11.72
CA GLU A 895 -25.76 6.43 10.50
C GLU A 895 -27.22 6.08 10.89
N SER A 896 -28.08 7.10 10.96
CA SER A 896 -29.44 7.00 11.52
C SER A 896 -30.43 6.15 10.70
N GLU A 897 -30.05 5.73 9.49
CA GLU A 897 -30.82 4.80 8.65
C GLU A 897 -30.45 3.33 8.92
N SER A 898 -29.26 3.09 9.48
CA SER A 898 -28.69 1.76 9.70
C SER A 898 -29.37 0.99 10.84
N TYR A 899 -29.17 -0.32 10.87
CA TYR A 899 -29.61 -1.27 11.90
C TYR A 899 -31.12 -1.39 12.19
N VAL A 900 -31.99 -0.63 11.53
CA VAL A 900 -33.45 -0.85 11.55
C VAL A 900 -33.84 -1.85 10.46
N GLN A 901 -34.80 -2.72 10.75
CA GLN A 901 -35.33 -3.69 9.78
C GLN A 901 -36.86 -3.58 9.66
N HIS A 902 -37.34 -3.70 8.42
CA HIS A 902 -38.72 -3.43 8.04
C HIS A 902 -39.47 -4.71 7.66
N PHE A 903 -40.16 -5.33 8.61
CA PHE A 903 -40.91 -6.55 8.37
C PHE A 903 -42.29 -6.23 7.78
N MET A 904 -42.43 -6.42 6.46
CA MET A 904 -43.61 -6.04 5.68
C MET A 904 -44.65 -7.16 5.59
N TYR A 905 -45.87 -6.92 6.10
CA TYR A 905 -46.97 -7.89 6.09
C TYR A 905 -48.19 -7.35 5.35
N ARG A 906 -48.51 -7.94 4.19
CA ARG A 906 -49.75 -7.65 3.47
C ARG A 906 -50.95 -8.32 4.17
N PHE A 907 -52.02 -7.58 4.41
CA PHE A 907 -53.26 -8.10 4.99
C PHE A 907 -54.47 -7.94 4.04
N THR A 908 -55.53 -8.68 4.33
CA THR A 908 -56.73 -8.76 3.50
C THR A 908 -57.90 -8.00 4.11
N GLU A 909 -58.89 -7.71 3.26
CA GLU A 909 -60.20 -7.22 3.63
C GLU A 909 -60.82 -8.05 4.78
N GLY A 910 -61.43 -7.38 5.76
CA GLY A 910 -61.92 -8.01 7.00
C GLY A 910 -60.91 -8.07 8.16
N THR A 911 -59.64 -7.67 7.96
CA THR A 911 -58.66 -7.54 9.05
C THR A 911 -59.05 -6.39 9.99
N SER A 912 -59.35 -6.70 11.25
CA SER A 912 -59.69 -5.67 12.25
C SER A 912 -58.45 -4.90 12.71
N LEU A 913 -58.37 -3.63 12.31
CA LEU A 913 -57.31 -2.69 12.73
C LEU A 913 -57.39 -2.35 14.22
N VAL A 914 -58.61 -2.22 14.77
CA VAL A 914 -58.84 -2.00 16.20
C VAL A 914 -58.26 -3.17 17.02
N LYS A 915 -58.50 -4.40 16.57
CA LYS A 915 -57.88 -5.59 17.19
C LYS A 915 -56.37 -5.62 16.98
N MET A 916 -55.86 -5.14 15.84
CA MET A 916 -54.42 -5.10 15.55
C MET A 916 -53.69 -4.16 16.51
N LYS A 917 -54.19 -2.92 16.68
CA LYS A 917 -53.62 -1.93 17.62
C LYS A 917 -53.71 -2.42 19.07
N GLY A 918 -54.86 -2.98 19.48
CA GLY A 918 -55.02 -3.59 20.81
C GLY A 918 -54.11 -4.80 21.05
N SER A 919 -53.82 -5.60 20.02
CA SER A 919 -52.90 -6.73 20.12
C SER A 919 -51.45 -6.27 20.31
N TRP A 920 -50.99 -5.28 19.53
CA TRP A 920 -49.65 -4.73 19.71
C TRP A 920 -49.45 -4.05 21.07
N SER A 921 -50.45 -3.34 21.59
CA SER A 921 -50.44 -2.83 22.98
C SER A 921 -50.23 -3.96 23.99
N ARG A 922 -50.99 -5.06 23.89
CA ARG A 922 -50.86 -6.19 24.81
C ARG A 922 -49.56 -7.00 24.65
N VAL A 923 -48.88 -6.91 23.50
CA VAL A 923 -47.53 -7.46 23.30
C VAL A 923 -46.48 -6.56 23.97
N GLN A 924 -46.56 -5.24 23.76
CA GLN A 924 -45.69 -4.24 24.40
C GLN A 924 -45.76 -4.33 25.94
N GLU A 925 -46.96 -4.50 26.51
CA GLU A 925 -47.15 -4.69 27.95
C GLU A 925 -46.37 -5.88 28.53
N ARG A 926 -46.23 -6.98 27.77
CA ARG A 926 -45.66 -8.25 28.27
C ARG A 926 -44.18 -8.42 27.96
N VAL A 927 -43.71 -7.92 26.82
CA VAL A 927 -42.36 -8.19 26.32
C VAL A 927 -41.44 -7.01 26.64
N GLU A 928 -40.64 -7.12 27.70
CA GLU A 928 -39.80 -6.05 28.25
C GLU A 928 -38.94 -5.31 27.21
N ILE A 929 -38.39 -6.02 26.22
CA ILE A 929 -37.53 -5.41 25.19
C ILE A 929 -38.28 -4.43 24.27
N LEU A 930 -39.61 -4.54 24.14
CA LEU A 930 -40.45 -3.60 23.37
C LEU A 930 -40.88 -2.37 24.19
N ARG A 931 -40.55 -2.33 25.48
CA ARG A 931 -40.68 -1.18 26.39
C ARG A 931 -39.32 -0.84 27.03
N THR A 932 -38.25 -1.22 26.34
CA THR A 932 -36.87 -0.89 26.67
C THR A 932 -36.42 0.27 25.78
N VAL A 933 -35.83 1.27 26.41
CA VAL A 933 -35.29 2.50 25.80
C VAL A 933 -33.89 2.74 26.36
N PHE A 934 -33.14 3.68 25.80
CA PHE A 934 -31.74 3.91 26.18
C PHE A 934 -31.46 5.38 26.48
N VAL A 935 -30.82 5.63 27.62
CA VAL A 935 -30.35 6.96 28.02
C VAL A 935 -28.84 7.02 27.79
N SER A 936 -28.38 8.09 27.14
CA SER A 936 -26.98 8.34 26.84
C SER A 936 -26.48 9.58 27.59
N ASP A 937 -25.44 9.41 28.41
CA ASP A 937 -24.70 10.51 29.04
C ASP A 937 -23.19 10.18 28.98
N GLU A 938 -22.57 9.76 30.09
CA GLU A 938 -21.16 9.35 30.07
C GLU A 938 -20.93 7.85 29.74
N VAL A 939 -22.01 7.09 29.65
CA VAL A 939 -22.12 5.68 29.19
C VAL A 939 -23.54 5.47 28.64
N LEU A 940 -23.77 4.38 27.92
CA LEU A 940 -25.11 3.96 27.49
C LEU A 940 -25.82 3.19 28.63
N VAL A 941 -27.09 3.50 28.87
CA VAL A 941 -27.90 2.93 29.96
C VAL A 941 -29.18 2.34 29.39
N GLN A 942 -29.43 1.04 29.62
CA GLN A 942 -30.68 0.39 29.23
C GLN A 942 -31.75 0.61 30.31
N VAL A 943 -32.90 1.15 29.91
CA VAL A 943 -34.00 1.51 30.83
C VAL A 943 -35.25 0.76 30.40
N ILE A 944 -35.83 -0.01 31.32
CA ILE A 944 -37.13 -0.66 31.11
C ILE A 944 -38.20 0.27 31.68
N LEU A 945 -39.12 0.75 30.84
CA LEU A 945 -40.25 1.59 31.24
C LEU A 945 -41.46 0.74 31.61
N LYS A 946 -42.19 1.14 32.65
CA LYS A 946 -43.46 0.49 33.04
C LYS A 946 -44.49 0.62 31.89
N PRO A 947 -45.37 -0.36 31.67
CA PRO A 947 -46.33 -0.31 30.55
C PRO A 947 -47.31 0.88 30.59
N SER A 948 -47.52 1.49 31.75
CA SER A 948 -48.34 2.70 31.93
C SER A 948 -47.66 3.99 31.46
N ALA A 949 -46.36 3.96 31.18
CA ALA A 949 -45.55 5.11 30.78
C ALA A 949 -45.08 5.05 29.32
N THR A 950 -45.33 3.93 28.61
CA THR A 950 -45.01 3.79 27.19
C THR A 950 -46.24 4.03 26.33
N GLU A 951 -46.18 5.02 25.43
CA GLU A 951 -47.13 5.07 24.32
C GLU A 951 -46.86 3.94 23.32
N LEU A 952 -47.89 3.59 22.54
CA LEU A 952 -47.80 2.57 21.50
C LEU A 952 -47.42 3.23 20.16
N PRO A 953 -46.23 2.95 19.58
CA PRO A 953 -45.79 3.51 18.30
C PRO A 953 -46.51 2.85 17.11
N PHE A 954 -47.81 3.14 16.98
CA PHE A 954 -48.71 2.58 15.96
C PHE A 954 -49.37 3.70 15.16
N HIS A 955 -48.90 3.86 13.93
CA HIS A 955 -49.34 4.87 12.97
C HIS A 955 -50.25 4.25 11.89
N THR A 956 -51.15 5.03 11.32
CA THR A 956 -52.06 4.58 10.27
C THR A 956 -52.20 5.67 9.22
N HIS A 957 -52.04 5.26 7.96
CA HIS A 957 -51.90 6.12 6.80
C HIS A 957 -52.96 5.71 5.76
N GLU A 958 -53.82 6.64 5.33
CA GLU A 958 -55.00 6.34 4.50
C GLU A 958 -54.85 6.75 3.03
N ASN A 959 -55.55 6.04 2.14
CA ASN A 959 -55.69 6.34 0.71
C ASN A 959 -54.42 6.14 -0.15
N PHE A 960 -53.60 5.14 0.16
CA PHE A 960 -52.37 4.82 -0.57
C PHE A 960 -52.64 3.96 -1.82
N SER A 961 -51.97 4.25 -2.94
CA SER A 961 -52.20 3.57 -4.22
C SER A 961 -50.96 3.61 -5.12
N PHE A 962 -50.14 2.55 -5.09
CA PHE A 962 -48.99 2.36 -5.96
C PHE A 962 -48.87 0.89 -6.40
N ASP A 963 -48.45 0.65 -7.64
CA ASP A 963 -48.26 -0.71 -8.17
C ASP A 963 -47.03 -1.41 -7.57
N THR A 964 -46.01 -0.65 -7.13
CA THR A 964 -44.73 -1.15 -6.60
C THR A 964 -44.46 -0.69 -5.17
N PHE A 965 -45.41 -0.95 -4.26
CA PHE A 965 -45.34 -0.55 -2.84
C PHE A 965 -44.00 -0.84 -2.15
N ASN A 966 -43.34 -1.96 -2.45
CA ASN A 966 -42.05 -2.32 -1.85
C ASN A 966 -40.91 -1.37 -2.28
N GLU A 967 -40.83 -1.02 -3.56
CA GLU A 967 -39.79 -0.12 -4.09
C GLU A 967 -39.97 1.28 -3.51
N TRP A 968 -41.20 1.80 -3.58
CA TRP A 968 -41.57 3.09 -2.98
C TRP A 968 -41.29 3.14 -1.46
N PHE A 969 -41.64 2.09 -0.72
CA PHE A 969 -41.41 2.07 0.73
C PHE A 969 -39.93 2.16 1.07
N LEU A 970 -39.07 1.39 0.39
CA LEU A 970 -37.62 1.42 0.61
C LEU A 970 -37.01 2.77 0.19
N GLU A 971 -37.39 3.31 -0.97
CA GLU A 971 -36.84 4.58 -1.47
C GLU A 971 -37.34 5.84 -0.73
N SER A 972 -38.52 5.80 -0.10
CA SER A 972 -39.20 7.02 0.43
C SER A 972 -39.54 6.99 1.92
N GLU A 973 -39.93 5.84 2.48
CA GLU A 973 -40.48 5.75 3.85
C GLU A 973 -39.50 5.11 4.83
N ALA A 974 -38.76 4.07 4.41
CA ALA A 974 -37.81 3.35 5.24
C ALA A 974 -36.76 4.27 5.87
N PRO A 975 -36.01 5.11 5.11
CA PRO A 975 -35.12 6.13 5.68
C PRO A 975 -35.78 7.00 6.75
N SER A 976 -36.98 7.54 6.48
CA SER A 976 -37.70 8.42 7.42
C SER A 976 -38.13 7.68 8.71
N ILE A 977 -38.53 6.41 8.60
CA ILE A 977 -38.94 5.60 9.74
C ILE A 977 -37.73 5.14 10.55
N SER A 978 -36.62 4.78 9.90
CA SER A 978 -35.37 4.41 10.57
C SER A 978 -34.75 5.61 11.28
N ASN A 979 -34.66 6.76 10.59
CA ASN A 979 -34.23 8.03 11.17
C ASN A 979 -35.08 8.37 12.41
N ARG A 980 -36.41 8.31 12.33
CA ARG A 980 -37.30 8.57 13.50
C ARG A 980 -37.16 7.55 14.63
N ILE A 981 -36.89 6.27 14.32
CA ILE A 981 -36.64 5.22 15.32
C ILE A 981 -35.32 5.45 16.06
N ASN A 982 -34.33 6.02 15.37
CA ASN A 982 -32.99 6.24 15.90
C ASN A 982 -32.77 7.66 16.45
N GLU A 983 -33.60 8.64 16.08
CA GLU A 983 -33.48 10.08 16.46
C GLU A 983 -33.54 10.31 17.97
N ASP A 984 -34.45 9.63 18.67
CA ASP A 984 -34.59 9.74 20.13
C ASP A 984 -34.59 8.36 20.79
N LEU A 985 -33.41 7.97 21.29
CA LEU A 985 -33.21 6.70 21.99
C LEU A 985 -34.01 6.55 23.29
N THR A 986 -34.58 7.64 23.81
CA THR A 986 -35.45 7.63 24.99
C THR A 986 -36.88 7.19 24.66
N THR A 987 -37.22 7.07 23.36
CA THR A 987 -38.48 6.52 22.86
C THR A 987 -38.35 5.04 22.44
N PRO A 988 -39.46 4.29 22.25
CA PRO A 988 -39.38 2.89 21.83
C PRO A 988 -38.78 2.75 20.42
N LEU A 989 -37.69 1.97 20.30
CA LEU A 989 -36.93 1.78 19.04
C LEU A 989 -37.62 0.85 18.02
N TRP A 990 -38.93 0.97 17.88
CA TRP A 990 -39.75 0.23 16.94
C TRP A 990 -41.03 1.00 16.61
N ALA A 991 -41.61 0.74 15.44
CA ALA A 991 -42.89 1.31 15.04
C ALA A 991 -43.68 0.35 14.15
N VAL A 992 -45.01 0.37 14.29
CA VAL A 992 -45.94 -0.27 13.36
C VAL A 992 -46.57 0.81 12.50
N ASN A 993 -46.32 0.77 11.19
CA ASN A 993 -46.92 1.68 10.21
C ASN A 993 -47.92 0.88 9.37
N VAL A 994 -49.20 1.27 9.40
CA VAL A 994 -50.29 0.62 8.63
C VAL A 994 -50.70 1.50 7.46
N TYR A 995 -50.48 1.03 6.25
CA TYR A 995 -50.86 1.73 5.01
C TYR A 995 -52.12 1.10 4.42
N LEU A 996 -53.17 1.89 4.28
CA LEU A 996 -54.49 1.45 3.82
C LEU A 996 -54.74 1.85 2.37
N THR A 997 -55.13 0.87 1.57
CA THR A 997 -55.57 1.08 0.18
C THR A 997 -57.07 1.41 0.12
N PRO A 998 -57.55 2.12 -0.92
CA PRO A 998 -58.97 2.47 -1.07
C PRO A 998 -59.95 1.29 -1.08
N ASP A 999 -59.49 0.06 -1.31
CA ASP A 999 -60.27 -1.17 -1.32
C ASP A 999 -60.18 -1.98 0.00
N SER A 1000 -59.91 -1.30 1.11
CA SER A 1000 -59.87 -1.84 2.49
C SER A 1000 -58.91 -3.02 2.69
N LYS A 1001 -57.82 -3.03 1.92
CA LYS A 1001 -56.65 -3.90 2.10
C LYS A 1001 -55.48 -3.03 2.57
N GLY A 1002 -54.30 -3.61 2.75
CA GLY A 1002 -53.15 -2.82 3.14
C GLY A 1002 -51.92 -3.62 3.51
N TYR A 1003 -50.93 -2.87 4.00
CA TYR A 1003 -49.66 -3.37 4.49
C TYR A 1003 -49.44 -2.89 5.93
N MET A 1004 -49.08 -3.81 6.81
CA MET A 1004 -48.53 -3.51 8.14
C MET A 1004 -47.02 -3.68 8.05
N VAL A 1005 -46.25 -2.61 8.19
CA VAL A 1005 -44.80 -2.68 8.31
C VAL A 1005 -44.43 -2.55 9.78
N PHE A 1006 -43.77 -3.58 10.32
CA PHE A 1006 -43.17 -3.56 11.66
C PHE A 1006 -41.69 -3.23 11.49
N SER A 1007 -41.34 -1.98 11.81
CA SER A 1007 -39.97 -1.46 11.78
C SER A 1007 -39.37 -1.58 13.18
N ILE A 1008 -38.15 -2.09 13.32
CA ILE A 1008 -37.51 -2.30 14.63
C ILE A 1008 -35.99 -2.29 14.55
N ASN A 1009 -35.33 -1.60 15.48
CA ASN A 1009 -33.87 -1.57 15.60
C ASN A 1009 -33.33 -2.93 16.10
N HIS A 1010 -32.23 -3.40 15.51
CA HIS A 1010 -31.63 -4.70 15.81
C HIS A 1010 -31.14 -4.85 17.27
N ALA A 1011 -30.98 -3.76 18.03
CA ALA A 1011 -30.69 -3.80 19.46
C ALA A 1011 -31.81 -4.44 20.30
N LEU A 1012 -33.03 -4.54 19.76
CA LEU A 1012 -34.17 -5.12 20.46
C LEU A 1012 -34.43 -6.60 20.13
N TYR A 1013 -33.69 -7.23 19.20
CA TYR A 1013 -33.96 -8.61 18.78
C TYR A 1013 -32.77 -9.33 18.11
N ASP A 1014 -32.83 -10.66 18.06
CA ASP A 1014 -31.98 -11.51 17.20
C ASP A 1014 -32.82 -12.39 16.26
N GLY A 1015 -32.17 -13.16 15.40
CA GLY A 1015 -32.84 -14.07 14.46
C GLY A 1015 -33.74 -15.15 15.11
N ASN A 1016 -33.58 -15.40 16.41
CA ASN A 1016 -34.44 -16.32 17.17
C ASN A 1016 -35.62 -15.58 17.83
N ALA A 1017 -35.41 -14.35 18.30
CA ALA A 1017 -36.40 -13.53 18.97
C ALA A 1017 -37.47 -12.96 18.03
N MET A 1018 -37.11 -12.60 16.79
CA MET A 1018 -38.08 -12.02 15.83
C MET A 1018 -39.26 -12.97 15.53
N PRO A 1019 -39.05 -14.27 15.23
CA PRO A 1019 -40.15 -15.24 15.16
C PRO A 1019 -41.00 -15.34 16.44
N LEU A 1020 -40.42 -15.10 17.63
CA LEU A 1020 -41.15 -15.15 18.90
C LEU A 1020 -42.05 -13.92 19.09
N ILE A 1021 -41.56 -12.71 18.78
CA ILE A 1021 -42.34 -11.46 18.83
C ILE A 1021 -43.56 -11.55 17.90
N ILE A 1022 -43.34 -11.97 16.65
CA ILE A 1022 -44.42 -12.12 15.66
C ILE A 1022 -45.39 -13.25 16.04
N ARG A 1023 -44.91 -14.33 16.68
CA ARG A 1023 -45.77 -15.40 17.23
C ARG A 1023 -46.61 -14.93 18.40
N GLU A 1024 -46.08 -14.08 19.28
CA GLU A 1024 -46.81 -13.49 20.40
C GLU A 1024 -47.93 -12.59 19.88
N PHE A 1025 -47.62 -11.63 19.00
CA PHE A 1025 -48.62 -10.79 18.32
C PHE A 1025 -49.72 -11.61 17.64
N ARG A 1026 -49.35 -12.63 16.86
CA ARG A 1026 -50.32 -13.52 16.19
C ARG A 1026 -51.19 -14.30 17.19
N SER A 1027 -50.66 -14.66 18.35
CA SER A 1027 -51.39 -15.40 19.37
C SER A 1027 -52.40 -14.52 20.09
N VAL A 1028 -51.98 -13.30 20.48
CA VAL A 1028 -52.85 -12.26 21.06
C VAL A 1028 -53.97 -11.87 20.08
N TYR A 1029 -53.65 -11.65 18.79
CA TYR A 1029 -54.64 -11.33 17.76
C TYR A 1029 -55.69 -12.43 17.53
N LEU A 1030 -55.36 -13.68 17.89
CA LEU A 1030 -56.24 -14.84 17.79
C LEU A 1030 -56.85 -15.26 19.14
N ASP A 1031 -56.81 -14.39 20.16
CA ASP A 1031 -57.32 -14.59 21.52
C ASP A 1031 -56.74 -15.84 22.22
N ARG A 1032 -55.47 -16.16 21.95
CA ARG A 1032 -54.77 -17.35 22.48
C ARG A 1032 -53.86 -16.99 23.65
N LEU A 1033 -53.83 -17.89 24.64
CA LEU A 1033 -52.89 -17.80 25.76
C LEU A 1033 -51.46 -18.17 25.33
N THR A 1034 -50.48 -17.50 25.93
CA THR A 1034 -49.05 -17.67 25.72
C THR A 1034 -48.31 -17.56 27.06
N PRO A 1035 -47.19 -18.28 27.27
CA PRO A 1035 -46.41 -18.21 28.51
C PRO A 1035 -45.88 -16.81 28.82
N ASP A 1036 -45.53 -16.55 30.07
CA ASP A 1036 -44.90 -15.30 30.47
C ASP A 1036 -43.40 -15.26 30.05
N PRO A 1037 -42.88 -14.11 29.57
CA PRO A 1037 -41.46 -13.96 29.22
C PRO A 1037 -40.50 -14.04 30.42
N VAL A 1038 -39.21 -14.23 30.12
CA VAL A 1038 -38.11 -14.18 31.10
C VAL A 1038 -37.61 -12.74 31.22
N PRO A 1039 -37.39 -12.19 32.43
CA PRO A 1039 -36.89 -10.82 32.61
C PRO A 1039 -35.48 -10.60 32.07
N LEU A 1040 -35.24 -9.41 31.50
CA LEU A 1040 -33.94 -9.00 30.96
C LEU A 1040 -32.85 -8.88 32.04
N SER A 1041 -33.24 -8.54 33.28
CA SER A 1041 -32.33 -8.49 34.43
C SER A 1041 -31.65 -9.84 34.69
N ASP A 1042 -32.39 -10.92 34.54
CA ASP A 1042 -31.96 -12.26 34.90
C ASP A 1042 -31.05 -12.83 33.82
N ILE A 1043 -31.30 -12.45 32.56
CA ILE A 1043 -30.42 -12.75 31.42
C ILE A 1043 -29.10 -11.97 31.56
N LEU A 1044 -29.15 -10.67 31.86
CA LEU A 1044 -27.95 -9.84 32.04
C LEU A 1044 -27.10 -10.26 33.26
N ALA A 1045 -27.74 -10.68 34.36
CA ALA A 1045 -27.03 -11.16 35.55
C ALA A 1045 -26.27 -12.49 35.31
N LEU A 1046 -26.64 -13.25 34.28
CA LEU A 1046 -25.94 -14.45 33.83
C LEU A 1046 -24.75 -14.17 32.91
N ILE A 1047 -24.59 -12.93 32.41
CA ILE A 1047 -23.39 -12.53 31.66
C ILE A 1047 -22.25 -12.27 32.64
N PRO A 1048 -21.15 -13.06 32.61
CA PRO A 1048 -20.02 -12.81 33.48
C PRO A 1048 -19.33 -11.49 33.10
N PRO A 1049 -18.77 -10.72 34.06
CA PRO A 1049 -17.81 -9.68 33.72
C PRO A 1049 -16.64 -10.32 32.95
N SER A 1050 -16.25 -9.71 31.83
CA SER A 1050 -15.49 -10.36 30.75
C SER A 1050 -13.99 -10.58 31.05
N ASP A 1051 -13.71 -11.38 32.06
CA ASP A 1051 -12.37 -11.73 32.56
C ASP A 1051 -12.12 -13.26 32.59
N ASP A 1052 -12.76 -14.06 31.73
CA ASP A 1052 -12.33 -15.46 31.54
C ASP A 1052 -11.02 -15.53 30.73
N GLU A 1053 -9.92 -15.60 31.47
CA GLU A 1053 -8.59 -15.78 30.91
C GLU A 1053 -8.45 -17.04 30.05
N LYS A 1054 -9.25 -18.11 30.24
CA LYS A 1054 -9.14 -19.31 29.38
C LYS A 1054 -9.69 -19.08 27.99
N THR A 1055 -10.85 -18.45 27.90
CA THR A 1055 -11.44 -17.98 26.63
C THR A 1055 -10.50 -17.00 25.93
N LYS A 1056 -9.97 -16.02 26.68
CA LYS A 1056 -8.98 -15.07 26.18
C LYS A 1056 -7.69 -15.76 25.73
N GLU A 1057 -7.17 -16.75 26.47
CA GLU A 1057 -6.02 -17.59 26.08
C GLU A 1057 -6.30 -18.43 24.83
N PHE A 1058 -7.50 -19.00 24.68
CA PHE A 1058 -7.86 -19.77 23.49
C PHE A 1058 -7.80 -18.90 22.23
N TYR A 1059 -8.43 -17.72 22.26
CA TYR A 1059 -8.42 -16.81 21.12
C TYR A 1059 -7.05 -16.15 20.90
N LEU A 1060 -6.33 -15.78 21.98
CA LEU A 1060 -4.95 -15.33 21.86
C LEU A 1060 -4.03 -16.42 21.30
N HIS A 1061 -4.17 -17.69 21.69
CA HIS A 1061 -3.39 -18.79 21.15
C HIS A 1061 -3.67 -18.95 19.64
N HIS A 1062 -4.94 -19.06 19.25
CA HIS A 1062 -5.31 -19.29 17.86
C HIS A 1062 -5.01 -18.10 16.94
N PHE A 1063 -5.12 -16.86 17.42
CA PHE A 1063 -4.80 -15.66 16.64
C PHE A 1063 -3.36 -15.13 16.77
N SER A 1064 -2.58 -15.53 17.78
CA SER A 1064 -1.19 -15.03 17.97
C SER A 1064 -0.25 -15.33 16.80
N SER A 1065 -0.57 -16.31 15.96
CA SER A 1065 0.20 -16.64 14.76
C SER A 1065 -0.27 -15.96 13.47
N LEU A 1066 -1.29 -15.08 13.51
CA LEU A 1066 -1.83 -14.41 12.32
C LEU A 1066 -1.33 -12.97 12.20
N ASP A 1067 -0.46 -12.70 11.22
CA ASP A 1067 -0.05 -11.33 10.86
C ASP A 1067 -1.09 -10.71 9.89
N LEU A 1068 -2.19 -10.21 10.45
CA LEU A 1068 -3.31 -9.62 9.69
C LEU A 1068 -2.88 -8.47 8.77
N ARG A 1069 -1.79 -7.77 9.09
CA ARG A 1069 -1.23 -6.67 8.27
C ARG A 1069 -0.78 -7.09 6.87
N ARG A 1070 -0.59 -8.39 6.63
CA ARG A 1070 -0.24 -8.95 5.30
C ARG A 1070 -1.47 -9.31 4.46
N ARG A 1071 -2.66 -9.38 5.04
CA ARG A 1071 -3.88 -9.97 4.45
C ARG A 1071 -4.92 -8.88 4.21
N VAL A 1072 -4.66 -8.03 3.20
CA VAL A 1072 -5.36 -6.75 3.02
C VAL A 1072 -6.33 -6.74 1.85
N LEU A 1073 -7.63 -6.74 2.18
CA LEU A 1073 -8.58 -5.83 1.54
C LEU A 1073 -8.68 -4.57 2.41
N ARG A 1074 -8.77 -3.38 1.81
CA ARG A 1074 -8.85 -2.11 2.57
C ARG A 1074 -10.31 -1.79 2.92
N ARG A 1075 -10.54 -1.26 4.13
CA ARG A 1075 -11.84 -0.76 4.61
C ARG A 1075 -12.32 0.46 3.78
N PRO A 1076 -13.63 0.58 3.47
CA PRO A 1076 -14.22 1.79 2.87
C PRO A 1076 -14.12 3.03 3.75
N THR A 1077 -14.22 4.20 3.14
CA THR A 1077 -14.50 5.48 3.82
C THR A 1077 -15.91 5.95 3.45
N SER A 1078 -16.92 5.57 4.25
CA SER A 1078 -18.24 6.25 4.39
C SER A 1078 -18.81 6.95 3.14
N ASP A 1079 -19.11 6.21 2.05
CA ASP A 1079 -19.75 6.72 0.82
C ASP A 1079 -19.82 5.57 -0.22
N SER A 1080 -20.56 4.49 0.02
CA SER A 1080 -20.58 3.36 -0.93
C SER A 1080 -21.94 2.73 -1.08
N GLU A 1081 -22.51 2.85 -2.28
CA GLU A 1081 -23.60 1.98 -2.74
C GLU A 1081 -23.23 0.50 -2.53
N PRO A 1082 -24.04 -0.26 -1.77
CA PRO A 1082 -24.02 -1.71 -1.78
C PRO A 1082 -24.37 -2.20 -3.18
N ARG A 1083 -23.62 -3.16 -3.73
CA ARG A 1083 -23.96 -3.78 -5.02
C ARG A 1083 -23.87 -5.31 -4.92
N TRP A 1084 -24.54 -5.99 -5.83
CA TRP A 1084 -24.57 -7.45 -5.88
C TRP A 1084 -24.29 -7.97 -7.29
N VAL A 1085 -23.73 -9.17 -7.36
CA VAL A 1085 -23.60 -9.95 -8.60
C VAL A 1085 -24.04 -11.39 -8.34
N GLN A 1086 -24.69 -12.01 -9.33
CA GLN A 1086 -25.26 -13.35 -9.23
C GLN A 1086 -24.65 -14.30 -10.24
N LYS A 1087 -24.59 -15.58 -9.88
CA LYS A 1087 -24.23 -16.67 -10.79
C LYS A 1087 -25.09 -17.89 -10.50
N VAL A 1088 -25.70 -18.45 -11.54
CA VAL A 1088 -26.47 -19.69 -11.48
C VAL A 1088 -25.50 -20.90 -11.61
N PHE A 1089 -25.84 -22.00 -10.95
CA PHE A 1089 -25.08 -23.25 -10.89
C PHE A 1089 -25.90 -24.38 -11.52
N ASP A 1090 -25.62 -24.66 -12.79
CA ASP A 1090 -26.51 -25.44 -13.65
C ASP A 1090 -26.25 -26.97 -13.57
N GLY A 1091 -25.34 -27.42 -12.69
CA GLY A 1091 -24.75 -28.77 -12.73
C GLY A 1091 -25.00 -29.70 -11.53
N VAL A 1092 -25.54 -29.21 -10.40
CA VAL A 1092 -25.82 -30.03 -9.19
C VAL A 1092 -27.05 -29.45 -8.47
N SER A 1093 -28.02 -30.28 -8.09
CA SER A 1093 -29.24 -29.83 -7.37
C SER A 1093 -29.05 -29.78 -5.84
N LEU A 1094 -29.96 -29.08 -5.14
CA LEU A 1094 -29.99 -29.08 -3.66
C LEU A 1094 -30.13 -30.49 -3.09
N GLU A 1095 -31.02 -31.29 -3.68
CA GLU A 1095 -31.34 -32.62 -3.17
C GLU A 1095 -30.18 -33.59 -3.39
N ASP A 1096 -29.49 -33.50 -4.53
CA ASP A 1096 -28.23 -34.20 -4.79
C ASP A 1096 -27.14 -33.76 -3.81
N LEU A 1097 -26.91 -32.46 -3.64
CA LEU A 1097 -25.86 -31.94 -2.77
C LEU A 1097 -26.10 -32.32 -1.30
N GLN A 1098 -27.31 -32.12 -0.78
CA GLN A 1098 -27.67 -32.57 0.56
C GLN A 1098 -27.61 -34.10 0.70
N THR A 1099 -27.88 -34.86 -0.37
CA THR A 1099 -27.78 -36.32 -0.35
C THR A 1099 -26.32 -36.76 -0.30
N ARG A 1100 -25.43 -36.20 -1.13
CA ARG A 1100 -23.99 -36.48 -1.13
C ARG A 1100 -23.35 -36.11 0.21
N CYS A 1101 -23.61 -34.90 0.72
CA CYS A 1101 -23.14 -34.47 2.04
C CYS A 1101 -23.53 -35.45 3.16
N ARG A 1102 -24.80 -35.86 3.23
CA ARG A 1102 -25.32 -36.73 4.30
C ARG A 1102 -24.96 -38.22 4.13
N LYS A 1103 -25.05 -38.76 2.92
CA LYS A 1103 -24.87 -40.21 2.65
C LYS A 1103 -23.42 -40.57 2.40
N ASP A 1104 -22.71 -39.79 1.57
CA ASP A 1104 -21.46 -40.22 0.96
C ASP A 1104 -20.26 -39.56 1.65
N TRP A 1105 -20.30 -38.24 1.85
CA TRP A 1105 -19.17 -37.46 2.35
C TRP A 1105 -19.09 -37.38 3.89
N LYS A 1106 -20.25 -37.36 4.58
CA LYS A 1106 -20.45 -37.21 6.05
C LYS A 1106 -20.23 -35.80 6.62
N VAL A 1107 -20.49 -34.78 5.81
CA VAL A 1107 -20.30 -33.37 6.15
C VAL A 1107 -21.62 -32.59 6.14
N THR A 1108 -21.66 -31.41 6.77
CA THR A 1108 -22.80 -30.49 6.61
C THR A 1108 -22.66 -29.70 5.30
N VAL A 1109 -23.78 -29.23 4.73
CA VAL A 1109 -23.76 -28.37 3.53
C VAL A 1109 -23.05 -27.04 3.81
N GLN A 1110 -23.17 -26.52 5.04
CA GLN A 1110 -22.42 -25.35 5.52
C GLN A 1110 -20.91 -25.60 5.48
N ALA A 1111 -20.42 -26.70 6.07
CA ALA A 1111 -19.00 -27.06 6.06
C ALA A 1111 -18.47 -27.26 4.64
N PHE A 1112 -19.23 -27.93 3.77
CA PHE A 1112 -18.90 -28.09 2.34
C PHE A 1112 -18.66 -26.73 1.65
N TRP A 1113 -19.57 -25.77 1.81
CA TRP A 1113 -19.44 -24.44 1.21
C TRP A 1113 -18.34 -23.59 1.85
N SER A 1114 -18.18 -23.68 3.17
CA SER A 1114 -17.03 -23.06 3.87
C SER A 1114 -15.70 -23.57 3.33
N VAL A 1115 -15.57 -24.86 3.00
CA VAL A 1115 -14.34 -25.39 2.36
C VAL A 1115 -14.17 -24.90 0.93
N ALA A 1116 -15.22 -24.95 0.09
CA ALA A 1116 -15.14 -24.45 -1.29
C ALA A 1116 -14.72 -22.97 -1.34
N PHE A 1117 -15.27 -22.15 -0.44
CA PHE A 1117 -14.86 -20.75 -0.29
C PHE A 1117 -13.46 -20.60 0.31
N ALA A 1118 -13.08 -21.42 1.31
CA ALA A 1118 -11.72 -21.41 1.88
C ALA A 1118 -10.65 -21.69 0.81
N ILE A 1119 -10.91 -22.61 -0.12
CA ILE A 1119 -9.97 -22.96 -1.19
C ILE A 1119 -9.84 -21.80 -2.20
N ALA A 1120 -10.95 -21.23 -2.70
CA ALA A 1120 -10.89 -20.10 -3.62
C ALA A 1120 -10.30 -18.83 -2.96
N GLY A 1121 -10.64 -18.58 -1.69
CA GLY A 1121 -10.18 -17.44 -0.92
C GLY A 1121 -8.73 -17.53 -0.42
N LYS A 1122 -8.20 -18.74 -0.17
CA LYS A 1122 -6.79 -18.98 0.17
C LYS A 1122 -5.86 -18.34 -0.84
N GLU A 1123 -6.15 -18.59 -2.12
CA GLU A 1123 -5.41 -18.04 -3.26
C GLU A 1123 -5.73 -16.53 -3.39
N MET A 1124 -6.98 -16.15 -3.74
CA MET A 1124 -7.34 -14.76 -4.09
C MET A 1124 -7.00 -13.72 -3.01
N PHE A 1125 -7.21 -14.03 -1.73
CA PHE A 1125 -7.01 -13.06 -0.64
C PHE A 1125 -5.57 -13.06 -0.10
N GLY A 1126 -4.66 -13.81 -0.72
CA GLY A 1126 -3.23 -13.71 -0.48
C GLY A 1126 -2.85 -14.06 0.95
N TRP A 1127 -3.21 -15.25 1.43
CA TRP A 1127 -2.97 -15.67 2.81
C TRP A 1127 -1.48 -15.87 3.19
N GLY A 1128 -0.56 -15.48 2.31
CA GLY A 1128 0.88 -15.32 2.58
C GLY A 1128 1.73 -16.54 2.25
N GLY A 1129 1.29 -17.38 1.29
CA GLY A 1129 1.88 -18.71 1.05
C GLY A 1129 1.57 -19.72 2.16
N HIS A 1130 0.63 -19.39 3.07
CA HIS A 1130 0.23 -20.25 4.18
C HIS A 1130 -1.02 -21.08 3.84
N ASN A 1131 -1.04 -22.32 4.31
CA ASN A 1131 -2.14 -23.28 4.18
C ASN A 1131 -3.31 -22.99 5.17
N GLU A 1132 -3.70 -21.73 5.32
CA GLU A 1132 -4.75 -21.27 6.23
C GLU A 1132 -5.68 -20.28 5.52
N ALA A 1133 -6.94 -20.25 5.94
CA ALA A 1133 -7.93 -19.24 5.58
C ALA A 1133 -8.83 -18.97 6.80
N VAL A 1134 -9.32 -17.74 6.96
CA VAL A 1134 -10.32 -17.37 7.98
C VAL A 1134 -11.33 -16.39 7.36
N PHE A 1135 -12.58 -16.55 7.73
CA PHE A 1135 -13.74 -15.74 7.36
C PHE A 1135 -14.80 -15.86 8.47
N GLY A 1136 -15.79 -14.99 8.48
CA GLY A 1136 -16.94 -15.11 9.37
C GLY A 1136 -17.91 -16.20 8.88
N VAL A 1137 -18.73 -16.71 9.80
CA VAL A 1137 -19.91 -17.53 9.47
C VAL A 1137 -20.97 -17.22 10.52
N SER A 1138 -22.23 -17.07 10.11
CA SER A 1138 -23.38 -17.04 11.02
C SER A 1138 -24.16 -18.35 10.92
N SER A 1139 -24.80 -18.75 12.01
CA SER A 1139 -25.60 -19.98 12.06
C SER A 1139 -26.72 -19.87 13.08
N SER A 1140 -27.96 -19.94 12.61
CA SER A 1140 -29.14 -20.17 13.45
C SER A 1140 -29.20 -21.64 13.85
N ILE A 1141 -28.62 -21.98 15.01
CA ILE A 1141 -28.66 -23.35 15.56
C ILE A 1141 -30.06 -23.64 16.10
N GLY A 1142 -30.93 -24.15 15.23
CA GLY A 1142 -32.16 -24.81 15.65
C GLY A 1142 -31.86 -26.21 16.20
N PHE A 1143 -32.18 -26.42 17.48
CA PHE A 1143 -32.26 -27.74 18.12
C PHE A 1143 -33.63 -28.40 17.88
#